data_AF-C3ZCE3-F1
#
_entry.id   AF-C3ZCE3-F1
#
_cell.length_a   1.000
_cell.length_b   1.000
_cell.length_c   1.000
_cell.angle_alpha   90.00
_cell.angle_beta   90.00
_cell.angle_gamma   90.00
#
_symmetry.space_group_name_H-M   'P 1'
#
loop_
_entity.id
_entity.type
_entity.pdbx_description
1 polymer ?
#
loop_
_entity_poly.entity_id
_entity_poly.type
_entity_poly.pdbx_seq_one_letter_code
_entity_poly.pdbx_strand_id
1 'polypeptide(L)'
;TNVLFLGDKRAGKTSLKRHLLENGFDPEETSTIGIERELVQTEEVDEHWAEVKETELNEFQKGSALYTAIHVNEEGISQQPYADSTCHDKKQSAQRTSDEKEKKKEPSSTSKWSFYVRLLIALFLPFSFSSLEYFEKFGPILMMSIVFFWIVLFKQVHFRGFSIGTGAVIVATFIRYFHTCVPLPDSSLGVIGVGLLAAAWFSVLGACLGLGVGIGMALALCCMQISTVDALKFRRPVFYESIFESMCFIIGMLISSRLKSPLLKMIAFVVPIAGILFSEHVSLSFASKGVSGLAIAMSLVMGMDFERLMARKHYSEYKNKVLIDVVGFILAICFGKLISLTFVFDFVNVSFASVHLGLIIYFEVEFRMRQTKYPYRFVGTTISQFRSKDDLPKKMLLLDFAGDRLYYATHPIFISNQAIFLVVFSLAKFVQNETYHMRRLIFWLHSIAAHAKNPECKVFLVGTHRDLVQRKRRKQITKRITKKLGQYPRLVEMIVLNMANVSENSTHHTFVFCVENSAQITNDLEGLRLRETLMYEVSRAEHVRHEIPLRWLKFYDLTNRRKGRRGRKDYPKNCTSSMEAVWSMVQKEGIFKPEERDNFDLMLDFYNRVGEIKLMQGFVVFDPQLVVDLLTNLLRMPVQDGALVPLKLMEKLCRNLNAPCEEVIIILRQYDIICPILCLPKEEDITYAVHYIIPLKLRRLDRKRKVVEAEEDILSSDPESDDRAWLPFWQSRETDVSFFFNFKEFNPEAVFIRLLARCLYISQRSHDMLNRRNVYSDAGRFYQSNDFYYKIELCSPSDDQNLVQVTVGRAPESGVHELLYRINCDIKDICSRDFPYVSYTFGIQCEACIRVKTSDDQPEQREHPRHILNLSTHEDDFPPDDMARLLCERLVHEVDFRRWPDTIRVVEDCISVSQSDIERGRSVEMTEPHYKLLTKNRLQLLRNVDLDDVINYLVQDDVMSDRYAKEVSGQPTTRGRVGMVLDYLPRKSDAAFYSFKRALQKTNQKHVAKLLEE
;
A
#
# COMPACT_ATOMS: atom_id res chain seq x y z
N THR A 1 0.00 -8.19 4.43
CA THR A 1 -1.35 -8.71 4.10
C THR A 1 -2.35 -8.32 5.17
N ASN A 2 -3.60 -8.05 4.80
CA ASN A 2 -4.65 -7.71 5.77
C ASN A 2 -5.41 -8.98 6.20
N VAL A 3 -5.62 -9.12 7.50
CA VAL A 3 -6.40 -10.22 8.10
C VAL A 3 -7.53 -9.61 8.93
N LEU A 4 -8.77 -9.89 8.56
CA LEU A 4 -9.96 -9.23 9.11
C LEU A 4 -10.77 -10.20 9.96
N PHE A 5 -11.02 -9.85 11.22
CA PHE A 5 -11.89 -10.60 12.12
C PHE A 5 -13.30 -10.02 12.06
N LEU A 6 -14.24 -10.79 11.53
CA LEU A 6 -15.64 -10.42 11.32
C LEU A 6 -16.58 -11.35 12.10
N GLY A 7 -17.75 -10.86 12.50
CA GLY A 7 -18.71 -11.65 13.28
C GLY A 7 -19.47 -10.83 14.30
N ASP A 8 -20.52 -11.43 14.89
CA ASP A 8 -21.42 -10.75 15.81
C ASP A 8 -20.72 -10.30 17.12
N LYS A 9 -21.38 -9.39 17.84
CA LYS A 9 -20.91 -8.92 19.15
C LYS A 9 -20.79 -10.10 20.12
N ARG A 10 -19.68 -10.14 20.88
CA ARG A 10 -19.34 -11.25 21.80
C ARG A 10 -19.33 -12.63 21.11
N ALA A 11 -18.82 -12.71 19.88
CA ALA A 11 -18.52 -13.97 19.22
C ALA A 11 -17.14 -14.56 19.58
N GLY A 12 -16.29 -13.80 20.30
CA GLY A 12 -14.93 -14.21 20.65
C GLY A 12 -13.86 -13.77 19.63
N LYS A 13 -14.05 -12.64 18.94
CA LYS A 13 -13.11 -12.13 17.92
C LYS A 13 -11.80 -11.61 18.54
N THR A 14 -11.92 -10.74 19.52
CA THR A 14 -10.78 -10.09 20.19
C THR A 14 -9.97 -11.11 20.98
N SER A 15 -10.62 -11.93 21.81
CA SER A 15 -9.99 -13.12 22.41
C SER A 15 -9.38 -14.10 21.40
N LEU A 16 -9.97 -14.34 20.22
CA LEU A 16 -9.31 -15.14 19.17
C LEU A 16 -8.05 -14.46 18.63
N LYS A 17 -8.10 -13.16 18.33
CA LYS A 17 -6.93 -12.36 17.93
C LYS A 17 -5.81 -12.50 18.97
N ARG A 18 -6.14 -12.33 20.26
CA ARG A 18 -5.21 -12.49 21.38
C ARG A 18 -4.63 -13.91 21.44
N HIS A 19 -5.49 -14.92 21.30
CA HIS A 19 -5.08 -16.33 21.30
C HIS A 19 -4.07 -16.63 20.18
N LEU A 20 -4.29 -16.11 18.96
CA LEU A 20 -3.35 -16.25 17.84
C LEU A 20 -2.01 -15.54 18.07
N LEU A 21 -2.03 -14.42 18.81
CA LEU A 21 -0.84 -13.67 19.25
C LEU A 21 -0.18 -14.25 20.50
N GLU A 22 -0.70 -15.35 21.06
CA GLU A 22 -0.28 -15.92 22.36
C GLU A 22 -0.41 -14.93 23.54
N ASN A 23 -1.21 -13.88 23.35
CA ASN A 23 -1.65 -13.01 24.42
C ASN A 23 -2.73 -13.75 25.23
N GLY A 24 -2.52 -13.92 26.53
CA GLY A 24 -3.43 -14.67 27.39
C GLY A 24 -4.89 -14.20 27.33
N PHE A 25 -5.81 -15.11 27.65
CA PHE A 25 -7.25 -14.83 27.70
C PHE A 25 -7.57 -13.79 28.79
N ASP A 26 -8.38 -12.80 28.43
CA ASP A 26 -8.84 -11.76 29.35
C ASP A 26 -10.36 -11.91 29.56
N PRO A 27 -10.82 -12.33 30.75
CA PRO A 27 -12.24 -12.48 31.04
C PRO A 27 -13.00 -11.14 31.17
N GLU A 28 -12.30 -10.03 31.44
CA GLU A 28 -12.88 -8.69 31.59
C GLU A 28 -12.81 -7.88 30.28
N GLU A 29 -12.49 -8.55 29.16
CA GLU A 29 -12.36 -7.94 27.83
C GLU A 29 -13.67 -7.24 27.40
N THR A 30 -13.60 -5.92 27.26
CA THR A 30 -14.75 -5.12 26.78
C THR A 30 -14.98 -5.35 25.29
N SER A 31 -16.22 -5.11 24.82
CA SER A 31 -16.53 -5.27 23.40
C SER A 31 -15.82 -4.22 22.55
N THR A 32 -15.16 -4.66 21.47
CA THR A 32 -14.52 -3.80 20.46
C THR A 32 -15.44 -2.68 20.00
N ILE A 33 -14.86 -1.48 19.88
CA ILE A 33 -15.52 -0.27 19.47
C ILE A 33 -14.92 0.17 18.14
N GLY A 34 -15.74 0.29 17.09
CA GLY A 34 -15.22 0.64 15.77
C GLY A 34 -14.36 -0.48 15.19
N ILE A 35 -13.08 -0.22 14.94
CA ILE A 35 -12.13 -1.18 14.38
C ILE A 35 -10.79 -1.04 15.13
N GLU A 36 -10.26 -2.14 15.66
CA GLU A 36 -8.90 -2.18 16.20
C GLU A 36 -7.92 -2.67 15.13
N ARG A 37 -6.76 -2.00 15.05
CA ARG A 37 -5.74 -2.26 14.04
C ARG A 37 -4.42 -2.61 14.73
N GLU A 38 -3.80 -3.71 14.34
CA GLU A 38 -2.56 -4.18 14.95
C GLU A 38 -1.62 -4.72 13.87
N LEU A 39 -0.42 -4.14 13.76
CA LEU A 39 0.59 -4.57 12.80
C LEU A 39 1.51 -5.61 13.46
N VAL A 40 1.55 -6.79 12.86
CA VAL A 40 2.25 -7.96 13.39
C VAL A 40 3.28 -8.41 12.36
N GLN A 41 4.44 -8.85 12.84
CA GLN A 41 5.51 -9.40 12.03
C GLN A 41 5.87 -10.79 12.51
N THR A 42 6.16 -11.68 11.55
CA THR A 42 6.70 -13.02 11.82
C THR A 42 8.18 -13.03 11.44
N GLU A 43 9.04 -13.50 12.34
CA GLU A 43 10.48 -13.63 12.07
C GLU A 43 10.81 -14.94 11.34
N GLU A 44 10.01 -16.02 11.50
CA GLU A 44 10.08 -17.28 10.74
C GLU A 44 8.67 -17.89 10.49
N VAL A 45 8.57 -18.92 9.64
CA VAL A 45 7.32 -19.67 9.38
C VAL A 45 6.81 -20.41 10.65
N ASP A 46 7.72 -20.74 11.57
CA ASP A 46 7.45 -21.54 12.77
C ASP A 46 7.53 -20.74 14.10
N GLU A 47 7.66 -19.41 14.08
CA GLU A 47 7.87 -18.58 15.28
C GLU A 47 6.70 -17.63 15.66
N HIS A 48 6.82 -17.06 16.87
CA HIS A 48 5.86 -16.20 17.58
C HIS A 48 5.42 -14.99 16.75
N TRP A 49 4.12 -14.68 16.75
CA TRP A 49 3.60 -13.46 16.15
C TRP A 49 3.89 -12.28 17.08
N ALA A 50 4.85 -11.44 16.72
CA ALA A 50 5.26 -10.31 17.54
C ALA A 50 4.70 -8.97 16.99
N GLU A 51 4.27 -8.10 17.91
CA GLU A 51 3.94 -6.71 17.58
C GLU A 51 5.21 -5.99 17.10
N VAL A 52 5.08 -5.23 15.99
CA VAL A 52 6.22 -4.51 15.41
C VAL A 52 6.59 -3.31 16.27
N LYS A 53 7.70 -3.40 17.00
CA LYS A 53 8.25 -2.28 17.79
C LYS A 53 8.99 -1.28 16.90
N GLU A 54 8.82 0.02 17.19
CA GLU A 54 9.53 1.10 16.49
C GLU A 54 11.06 0.96 16.69
N THR A 55 11.77 0.79 15.57
CA THR A 55 13.23 0.82 15.53
C THR A 55 13.73 2.23 15.22
N GLU A 56 14.95 2.57 15.64
CA GLU A 56 15.58 3.86 15.30
C GLU A 56 15.84 4.06 13.79
N LEU A 57 15.83 2.98 12.97
CA LEU A 57 16.00 3.05 11.52
C LEU A 57 14.69 3.19 10.76
N ASN A 58 14.74 3.94 9.65
CA ASN A 58 13.63 4.06 8.71
C ASN A 58 13.55 2.82 7.78
N GLU A 59 12.36 2.54 7.22
CA GLU A 59 12.15 1.30 6.45
C GLU A 59 12.90 1.32 5.13
N PHE A 60 13.14 2.49 4.54
CA PHE A 60 13.97 2.60 3.35
C PHE A 60 15.40 2.09 3.61
N GLN A 61 15.99 2.41 4.77
CA GLN A 61 17.32 1.93 5.15
C GLN A 61 17.33 0.42 5.38
N LYS A 62 16.31 -0.13 6.05
CA LYS A 62 16.18 -1.58 6.27
C LYS A 62 16.00 -2.34 4.96
N GLY A 63 15.07 -1.92 4.11
CA GLY A 63 14.80 -2.54 2.82
C GLY A 63 16.01 -2.47 1.89
N SER A 64 16.73 -1.34 1.90
CA SER A 64 17.98 -1.20 1.15
C SER A 64 19.08 -2.15 1.66
N ALA A 65 19.23 -2.28 2.98
CA ALA A 65 20.20 -3.19 3.58
C ALA A 65 19.91 -4.67 3.24
N LEU A 66 18.63 -5.02 3.29
CA LEU A 66 18.13 -6.36 3.01
C LEU A 66 18.29 -6.74 1.54
N TYR A 67 17.95 -5.83 0.63
CA TYR A 67 18.18 -6.00 -0.80
C TYR A 67 19.66 -6.28 -1.09
N THR A 68 20.56 -5.49 -0.50
CA THR A 68 22.01 -5.70 -0.64
C THR A 68 22.45 -7.05 -0.06
N ALA A 69 21.94 -7.45 1.11
CA ALA A 69 22.28 -8.72 1.74
C ALA A 69 21.90 -9.94 0.87
N ILE A 70 20.69 -9.93 0.29
CA ILE A 70 20.20 -11.01 -0.58
C ILE A 70 21.09 -11.15 -1.82
N HIS A 71 21.39 -10.03 -2.51
CA HIS A 71 22.21 -10.06 -3.72
C HIS A 71 23.65 -10.53 -3.45
N VAL A 72 24.24 -10.13 -2.32
CA VAL A 72 25.58 -10.58 -1.92
C VAL A 72 25.59 -12.09 -1.64
N ASN A 73 24.55 -12.63 -1.00
CA ASN A 73 24.42 -14.06 -0.74
C ASN A 73 24.19 -14.87 -2.03
N GLU A 74 23.36 -14.37 -2.96
CA GLU A 74 23.10 -15.02 -4.26
C GLU A 74 24.36 -15.02 -5.17
N GLU A 75 25.15 -13.95 -5.16
CA GLU A 75 26.44 -13.87 -5.86
C GLU A 75 27.50 -14.80 -5.24
N GLY A 76 27.47 -15.00 -3.92
CA GLY A 76 28.36 -15.94 -3.22
C GLY A 76 28.08 -17.41 -3.54
N ILE A 77 26.82 -17.77 -3.84
CA ILE A 77 26.40 -19.13 -4.20
C ILE A 77 26.73 -19.45 -5.67
N SER A 78 26.72 -18.44 -6.55
CA SER A 78 26.98 -18.60 -7.98
C SER A 78 28.47 -18.68 -8.35
N GLN A 79 29.40 -18.52 -7.39
CA GLN A 79 30.85 -18.67 -7.60
C GLN A 79 31.44 -20.01 -7.12
N GLN A 80 30.63 -21.01 -6.78
CA GLN A 80 31.16 -22.37 -6.64
C GLN A 80 31.38 -22.98 -8.04
N PRO A 81 32.62 -23.37 -8.40
CA PRO A 81 32.86 -24.08 -9.65
C PRO A 81 32.11 -25.40 -9.61
N TYR A 82 31.40 -25.69 -10.70
CA TYR A 82 30.92 -27.01 -11.06
C TYR A 82 32.02 -28.05 -10.77
N ALA A 83 31.82 -28.85 -9.73
CA ALA A 83 32.51 -30.11 -9.55
C ALA A 83 31.45 -31.21 -9.66
N ASP A 84 31.75 -32.14 -10.56
CA ASP A 84 30.87 -33.19 -11.04
C ASP A 84 30.13 -33.97 -9.94
N SER A 85 28.93 -34.37 -10.34
CA SER A 85 28.11 -35.40 -9.74
C SER A 85 28.91 -36.62 -9.25
N THR A 86 28.69 -37.03 -8.00
CA THR A 86 28.33 -38.43 -7.71
C THR A 86 27.68 -38.57 -6.34
N CYS A 87 26.65 -39.41 -6.34
CA CYS A 87 25.78 -39.83 -5.25
C CYS A 87 26.52 -40.16 -3.94
N HIS A 88 25.98 -39.72 -2.80
CA HIS A 88 25.78 -40.63 -1.66
C HIS A 88 24.67 -40.15 -0.72
N ASP A 89 23.56 -40.87 -0.77
CA ASP A 89 22.63 -41.05 0.35
C ASP A 89 23.38 -41.44 1.63
N LYS A 90 23.08 -40.76 2.74
CA LYS A 90 22.98 -41.39 4.07
C LYS A 90 22.13 -40.54 5.02
N LYS A 91 21.03 -41.17 5.45
CA LYS A 91 20.11 -40.77 6.51
C LYS A 91 20.79 -40.60 7.86
N GLN A 92 20.24 -39.67 8.64
CA GLN A 92 19.93 -39.70 10.08
C GLN A 92 20.95 -40.30 11.06
N SER A 93 21.30 -39.52 12.09
CA SER A 93 20.98 -39.78 13.51
C SER A 93 22.03 -39.18 14.46
N ALA A 94 21.62 -39.01 15.73
CA ALA A 94 22.39 -38.56 16.91
C ALA A 94 22.55 -37.04 17.03
N GLN A 95 22.25 -36.36 18.16
CA GLN A 95 21.68 -36.76 19.44
C GLN A 95 21.35 -35.45 20.17
N ARG A 96 20.15 -35.35 20.77
CA ARG A 96 19.87 -34.34 21.81
C ARG A 96 20.45 -34.83 23.13
N THR A 97 21.34 -34.05 23.72
CA THR A 97 21.67 -33.92 25.16
C THR A 97 22.76 -32.84 25.21
N SER A 98 22.77 -31.81 26.04
CA SER A 98 22.05 -31.45 27.26
C SER A 98 22.44 -30.01 27.56
N ASP A 99 21.56 -29.28 28.22
CA ASP A 99 21.70 -27.87 28.61
C ASP A 99 23.03 -27.49 29.25
N GLU A 100 23.63 -26.39 28.80
CA GLU A 100 24.36 -25.48 29.70
C GLU A 100 24.42 -24.04 29.16
N LYS A 101 23.59 -23.18 29.76
CA LYS A 101 23.76 -21.73 29.97
C LYS A 101 24.75 -21.00 29.04
N GLU A 102 24.30 -20.52 27.88
CA GLU A 102 24.95 -19.37 27.25
C GLU A 102 24.20 -18.07 27.60
N LYS A 103 24.82 -17.33 28.54
CA LYS A 103 24.54 -15.92 28.81
C LYS A 103 24.46 -15.15 27.51
N LYS A 104 23.43 -14.31 27.36
CA LYS A 104 23.41 -13.13 26.50
C LYS A 104 24.78 -12.45 26.51
N LYS A 105 25.59 -12.66 25.48
CA LYS A 105 26.74 -11.81 25.18
C LYS A 105 26.23 -10.71 24.26
N GLU A 106 26.23 -9.49 24.79
CA GLU A 106 26.17 -8.27 24.01
C GLU A 106 27.13 -8.35 22.81
N PRO A 107 26.74 -7.85 21.62
CA PRO A 107 27.65 -7.81 20.48
C PRO A 107 28.64 -6.65 20.69
N SER A 108 29.70 -6.90 21.45
CA SER A 108 30.83 -5.97 21.63
C SER A 108 32.17 -6.65 21.34
N SER A 109 32.43 -6.99 20.07
CA SER A 109 33.79 -7.39 19.66
C SER A 109 34.30 -6.79 18.35
N THR A 110 33.45 -6.25 17.48
CA THR A 110 33.94 -5.52 16.27
C THR A 110 34.40 -4.10 16.57
N SER A 111 34.05 -3.51 17.71
CA SER A 111 34.63 -2.25 18.20
C SER A 111 36.06 -2.44 18.75
N LYS A 112 36.46 -3.66 19.12
CA LYS A 112 37.78 -3.91 19.69
C LYS A 112 38.87 -3.86 18.63
N TRP A 113 38.59 -4.17 17.37
CA TRP A 113 39.56 -4.03 16.27
C TRP A 113 39.95 -2.56 16.02
N SER A 114 39.01 -1.62 16.06
CA SER A 114 39.35 -0.19 15.97
C SER A 114 40.18 0.27 17.17
N PHE A 115 39.92 -0.27 18.36
CA PHE A 115 40.71 0.00 19.56
C PHE A 115 42.11 -0.61 19.49
N TYR A 116 42.25 -1.88 19.08
CA TYR A 116 43.53 -2.57 18.94
C TYR A 116 44.39 -1.98 17.83
N VAL A 117 43.80 -1.52 16.73
CA VAL A 117 44.51 -0.80 15.66
C VAL A 117 44.97 0.58 16.14
N ARG A 118 44.12 1.33 16.87
CA ARG A 118 44.54 2.60 17.50
C ARG A 118 45.60 2.40 18.58
N LEU A 119 45.54 1.31 19.34
CA LEU A 119 46.51 0.92 20.36
C LEU A 119 47.83 0.47 19.73
N LEU A 120 47.79 -0.29 18.62
CA LEU A 120 48.97 -0.63 17.81
C LEU A 120 49.63 0.61 17.22
N ILE A 121 48.85 1.54 16.66
CA ILE A 121 49.36 2.83 16.15
C ILE A 121 49.97 3.66 17.30
N ALA A 122 49.33 3.69 18.47
CA ALA A 122 49.80 4.42 19.65
C ALA A 122 51.01 3.76 20.34
N LEU A 123 51.20 2.43 20.20
CA LEU A 123 52.35 1.68 20.71
C LEU A 123 53.55 1.72 19.75
N PHE A 124 53.30 1.71 18.43
CA PHE A 124 54.36 1.78 17.41
C PHE A 124 54.87 3.19 17.14
N LEU A 125 54.06 4.24 17.33
CA LEU A 125 54.53 5.63 17.20
C LEU A 125 55.73 5.91 18.13
N PRO A 126 55.66 5.63 19.45
CA PRO A 126 56.77 5.82 20.39
C PRO A 126 57.99 4.92 20.12
N PHE A 127 57.77 3.69 19.66
CA PHE A 127 58.86 2.77 19.33
C PHE A 127 59.65 3.23 18.10
N SER A 128 58.98 3.89 17.16
CA SER A 128 59.59 4.56 15.99
C SER A 128 60.40 5.80 16.37
N PHE A 129 60.17 6.38 17.57
CA PHE A 129 60.96 7.51 18.10
C PHE A 129 62.26 7.08 18.78
N SER A 130 62.42 5.81 19.19
CA SER A 130 63.60 5.36 19.94
C SER A 130 64.72 4.76 19.07
N SER A 131 64.47 4.45 17.80
CA SER A 131 65.44 3.74 16.94
C SER A 131 66.22 4.64 15.96
N LEU A 132 66.14 5.97 16.09
CA LEU A 132 66.76 6.89 15.13
C LEU A 132 67.48 8.05 15.83
N GLU A 133 68.71 7.77 16.22
CA GLU A 133 69.72 8.75 16.70
C GLU A 133 70.12 9.80 15.62
N TYR A 134 69.48 9.79 14.44
CA TYR A 134 69.81 10.65 13.29
C TYR A 134 68.82 11.82 13.06
N PHE A 135 67.79 11.99 13.88
CA PHE A 135 66.67 12.92 13.58
C PHE A 135 66.57 14.15 14.50
N GLU A 136 67.68 14.61 15.07
CA GLU A 136 67.65 15.53 16.20
C GLU A 136 67.21 16.98 15.90
N LYS A 137 66.83 17.39 14.68
CA LYS A 137 66.44 18.82 14.45
C LYS A 137 65.21 19.14 13.61
N PHE A 138 64.48 18.18 13.01
CA PHE A 138 63.35 18.55 12.13
C PHE A 138 62.07 17.69 12.23
N GLY A 139 62.18 16.41 12.61
CA GLY A 139 61.06 15.46 12.56
C GLY A 139 59.86 15.79 13.47
N PRO A 140 60.07 16.11 14.76
CA PRO A 140 58.95 16.32 15.69
C PRO A 140 58.11 17.55 15.36
N ILE A 141 58.74 18.64 14.90
CA ILE A 141 58.04 19.89 14.55
C ILE A 141 57.25 19.72 13.26
N LEU A 142 57.81 19.00 12.29
CA LEU A 142 57.14 18.66 11.04
C LEU A 142 55.89 17.80 11.29
N MET A 143 56.02 16.78 12.14
CA MET A 143 54.92 15.89 12.50
C MET A 143 53.86 16.58 13.38
N MET A 144 54.27 17.42 14.32
CA MET A 144 53.32 18.25 15.08
C MET A 144 52.57 19.23 14.18
N SER A 145 53.23 19.78 13.14
CA SER A 145 52.59 20.66 12.16
C SER A 145 51.61 19.91 11.27
N ILE A 146 51.95 18.68 10.83
CA ILE A 146 51.06 17.79 10.08
C ILE A 146 49.85 17.40 10.92
N VAL A 147 50.06 17.01 12.19
CA VAL A 147 48.99 16.62 13.12
C VAL A 147 48.11 17.82 13.50
N PHE A 148 48.69 19.01 13.67
CA PHE A 148 47.94 20.23 13.96
C PHE A 148 47.09 20.67 12.75
N PHE A 149 47.65 20.67 11.54
CA PHE A 149 46.88 20.90 10.31
C PHE A 149 45.82 19.82 10.06
N TRP A 150 46.10 18.57 10.45
CA TRP A 150 45.18 17.42 10.39
C TRP A 150 43.97 17.60 11.32
N ILE A 151 44.15 18.18 12.51
CA ILE A 151 43.08 18.46 13.48
C ILE A 151 42.25 19.68 13.05
N VAL A 152 42.89 20.74 12.55
CA VAL A 152 42.22 22.02 12.25
C VAL A 152 41.40 21.98 10.94
N LEU A 153 41.85 21.24 9.91
CA LEU A 153 41.18 21.22 8.60
C LEU A 153 40.00 20.24 8.49
N PHE A 154 39.80 19.35 9.47
CA PHE A 154 38.78 18.30 9.39
C PHE A 154 37.33 18.79 9.54
N LYS A 155 37.12 20.05 9.92
CA LYS A 155 35.75 20.56 10.08
C LYS A 155 35.05 20.96 8.77
N GLN A 156 35.75 21.18 7.64
CA GLN A 156 35.05 21.72 6.45
C GLN A 156 35.52 21.32 5.03
N VAL A 157 36.61 20.56 4.79
CA VAL A 157 37.01 20.24 3.40
C VAL A 157 37.46 18.78 3.22
N HIS A 158 36.67 18.01 2.45
CA HIS A 158 36.93 16.67 1.90
C HIS A 158 38.40 16.48 1.43
N PHE A 159 38.97 15.25 1.56
CA PHE A 159 40.22 14.62 1.02
C PHE A 159 41.38 15.53 0.53
N ARG A 160 41.06 16.57 -0.23
CA ARG A 160 41.89 17.68 -0.73
C ARG A 160 42.77 18.32 0.33
N GLY A 161 42.29 18.51 1.56
CA GLY A 161 43.07 19.14 2.65
C GLY A 161 44.32 18.34 3.05
N PHE A 162 44.24 17.00 3.02
CA PHE A 162 45.34 16.12 3.40
C PHE A 162 46.45 16.12 2.34
N SER A 163 46.12 15.89 1.06
CA SER A 163 47.10 15.90 -0.05
C SER A 163 47.76 17.28 -0.22
N ILE A 164 47.01 18.37 -0.02
CA ILE A 164 47.55 19.73 -0.10
C ILE A 164 48.45 20.00 1.11
N GLY A 165 48.06 19.55 2.31
CA GLY A 165 48.86 19.70 3.53
C GLY A 165 50.18 18.93 3.47
N THR A 166 50.17 17.66 3.08
CA THR A 166 51.39 16.86 2.89
C THR A 166 52.27 17.41 1.77
N GLY A 167 51.66 17.87 0.66
CA GLY A 167 52.36 18.52 -0.43
C GLY A 167 53.08 19.81 -0.02
N ALA A 168 52.42 20.68 0.74
CA ALA A 168 53.00 21.93 1.23
C ALA A 168 54.21 21.70 2.13
N VAL A 169 54.17 20.65 2.96
CA VAL A 169 55.28 20.25 3.83
C VAL A 169 56.48 19.73 3.04
N ILE A 170 56.25 18.91 2.02
CA ILE A 170 57.31 18.42 1.11
C ILE A 170 57.96 19.60 0.39
N VAL A 171 57.16 20.51 -0.15
CA VAL A 171 57.63 21.72 -0.84
C VAL A 171 58.48 22.59 0.10
N ALA A 172 58.00 22.88 1.32
CA ALA A 172 58.75 23.68 2.30
C ALA A 172 60.10 23.04 2.67
N THR A 173 60.14 21.72 2.79
CA THR A 173 61.37 20.97 3.10
C THR A 173 62.36 21.01 1.93
N PHE A 174 61.84 20.92 0.70
CA PHE A 174 62.66 20.93 -0.52
C PHE A 174 63.22 22.31 -0.86
N ILE A 175 62.45 23.37 -0.68
CA ILE A 175 62.91 24.77 -0.78
C ILE A 175 64.10 25.02 0.12
N ARG A 176 63.99 24.57 1.38
CA ARG A 176 65.04 24.68 2.38
C ARG A 176 66.32 23.98 1.93
N TYR A 177 66.20 22.82 1.27
CA TYR A 177 67.32 22.10 0.66
C TYR A 177 67.93 22.87 -0.53
N PHE A 178 67.11 23.32 -1.47
CA PHE A 178 67.58 24.04 -2.66
C PHE A 178 68.38 25.30 -2.28
N HIS A 179 67.87 26.10 -1.34
CA HIS A 179 68.57 27.31 -0.88
C HIS A 179 69.79 27.05 0.00
N THR A 180 70.00 25.83 0.50
CA THR A 180 71.21 25.47 1.28
C THR A 180 72.28 24.80 0.44
N CYS A 181 71.91 24.09 -0.62
CA CYS A 181 72.84 23.30 -1.43
C CYS A 181 73.23 23.95 -2.77
N VAL A 182 72.44 24.91 -3.29
CA VAL A 182 72.76 25.61 -4.55
C VAL A 182 73.48 26.92 -4.22
N PRO A 183 74.79 27.05 -4.51
CA PRO A 183 75.52 28.30 -4.27
C PRO A 183 74.97 29.40 -5.16
N LEU A 184 74.60 30.54 -4.56
CA LEU A 184 74.16 31.73 -5.29
C LEU A 184 75.37 32.34 -6.02
N PRO A 185 75.30 32.61 -7.32
CA PRO A 185 76.35 33.32 -8.04
C PRO A 185 76.53 34.74 -7.48
N ASP A 186 77.76 35.26 -7.44
CA ASP A 186 78.02 36.63 -6.94
C ASP A 186 77.45 37.72 -7.88
N SER A 187 77.04 37.37 -9.10
CA SER A 187 76.43 38.29 -10.06
C SER A 187 74.91 38.37 -9.90
N SER A 188 74.37 39.59 -9.95
CA SER A 188 72.93 39.85 -9.88
C SER A 188 72.14 39.11 -10.97
N LEU A 189 72.70 38.99 -12.18
CA LEU A 189 72.15 38.21 -13.29
C LEU A 189 72.14 36.69 -13.02
N GLY A 190 73.17 36.17 -12.35
CA GLY A 190 73.24 34.75 -11.97
C GLY A 190 72.20 34.38 -10.91
N VAL A 191 71.95 35.27 -9.94
CA VAL A 191 70.90 35.07 -8.92
C VAL A 191 69.50 35.16 -9.51
N ILE A 192 69.27 36.05 -10.48
CA ILE A 192 68.00 36.08 -11.23
C ILE A 192 67.82 34.79 -12.02
N GLY A 193 68.87 34.27 -12.66
CA GLY A 193 68.84 32.99 -13.36
C GLY A 193 68.50 31.80 -12.45
N VAL A 194 69.16 31.69 -11.29
CA VAL A 194 68.88 30.64 -10.29
C VAL A 194 67.48 30.78 -9.69
N GLY A 195 67.03 32.02 -9.44
CA GLY A 195 65.68 32.31 -8.94
C GLY A 195 64.57 31.96 -9.94
N LEU A 196 64.77 32.23 -11.23
CA LEU A 196 63.83 31.85 -12.30
C LEU A 196 63.80 30.34 -12.51
N LEU A 197 64.95 29.66 -12.43
CA LEU A 197 65.02 28.20 -12.48
C LEU A 197 64.24 27.60 -11.31
N ALA A 198 64.49 28.08 -10.09
CA ALA A 198 63.77 27.67 -8.89
C ALA A 198 62.26 27.89 -9.03
N ALA A 199 61.82 29.08 -9.49
CA ALA A 199 60.42 29.40 -9.70
C ALA A 199 59.74 28.50 -10.74
N ALA A 200 60.42 28.14 -11.82
CA ALA A 200 59.92 27.19 -12.83
C ALA A 200 59.76 25.78 -12.23
N TRP A 201 60.76 25.29 -11.49
CA TRP A 201 60.71 23.97 -10.84
C TRP A 201 59.61 23.89 -9.78
N PHE A 202 59.51 24.91 -8.94
CA PHE A 202 58.49 25.01 -7.91
C PHE A 202 57.08 25.17 -8.47
N SER A 203 56.95 25.74 -9.68
CA SER A 203 55.68 25.82 -10.40
C SER A 203 55.19 24.46 -10.89
N VAL A 204 56.09 23.60 -11.38
CA VAL A 204 55.76 22.22 -11.77
C VAL A 204 55.31 21.40 -10.55
N LEU A 205 56.01 21.55 -9.42
CA LEU A 205 55.68 20.86 -8.17
C LEU A 205 54.32 21.32 -7.61
N GLY A 206 54.07 22.64 -7.61
CA GLY A 206 52.78 23.22 -7.23
C GLY A 206 51.62 22.75 -8.11
N ALA A 207 51.82 22.67 -9.43
CA ALA A 207 50.82 22.16 -10.36
C ALA A 207 50.50 20.67 -10.13
N CYS A 208 51.51 19.83 -9.85
CA CYS A 208 51.33 18.41 -9.53
C CYS A 208 50.54 18.20 -8.23
N LEU A 209 50.80 19.03 -7.22
CA LEU A 209 50.06 18.99 -5.95
C LEU A 209 48.61 19.48 -6.11
N GLY A 210 48.39 20.48 -6.97
CA GLY A 210 47.06 20.97 -7.34
C GLY A 210 46.22 19.98 -8.15
N LEU A 211 46.84 18.98 -8.78
CA LEU A 211 46.17 17.92 -9.56
C LEU A 211 45.79 16.68 -8.72
N GLY A 212 46.06 16.68 -7.41
CA GLY A 212 45.67 15.59 -6.50
C GLY A 212 46.61 14.37 -6.51
N VAL A 213 47.78 14.47 -7.12
CA VAL A 213 48.76 13.37 -7.27
C VAL A 213 49.72 13.23 -6.08
N GLY A 214 49.49 14.02 -5.02
CA GLY A 214 50.42 14.22 -3.91
C GLY A 214 50.63 13.00 -3.01
N ILE A 215 49.69 12.06 -2.97
CA ILE A 215 49.81 10.84 -2.16
C ILE A 215 50.83 9.89 -2.77
N GLY A 216 50.73 9.63 -4.08
CA GLY A 216 51.72 8.84 -4.82
C GLY A 216 53.12 9.44 -4.73
N MET A 217 53.25 10.77 -4.86
CA MET A 217 54.54 11.43 -4.71
C MET A 217 55.12 11.32 -3.29
N ALA A 218 54.30 11.49 -2.26
CA ALA A 218 54.73 11.37 -0.87
C ALA A 218 55.25 9.96 -0.56
N LEU A 219 54.55 8.92 -1.04
CA LEU A 219 54.96 7.53 -0.87
C LEU A 219 56.33 7.24 -1.52
N ALA A 220 56.57 7.75 -2.73
CA ALA A 220 57.85 7.59 -3.41
C ALA A 220 58.99 8.30 -2.66
N LEU A 221 58.77 9.54 -2.22
CA LEU A 221 59.78 10.32 -1.49
C LEU A 221 60.11 9.73 -0.12
N CYS A 222 59.16 9.10 0.57
CA CYS A 222 59.42 8.37 1.81
C CYS A 222 60.36 7.15 1.61
N CYS A 223 60.49 6.64 0.39
CA CYS A 223 61.32 5.47 0.07
C CYS A 223 62.70 5.83 -0.50
N MET A 224 63.02 7.11 -0.64
CA MET A 224 64.24 7.62 -1.28
C MET A 224 65.12 8.37 -0.26
N GLN A 225 66.43 8.11 -0.27
CA GLN A 225 67.42 8.77 0.59
C GLN A 225 68.58 9.36 -0.24
N ILE A 226 69.31 10.33 0.36
CA ILE A 226 70.46 11.01 -0.28
C ILE A 226 71.70 10.13 -0.16
N SER A 227 72.45 9.96 -1.25
CA SER A 227 73.60 9.05 -1.34
C SER A 227 74.91 9.59 -0.75
N THR A 228 74.97 10.84 -0.26
CA THR A 228 76.19 11.46 0.25
C THR A 228 76.03 12.04 1.65
N VAL A 229 76.76 11.45 2.61
CA VAL A 229 76.72 11.78 4.05
C VAL A 229 77.43 13.10 4.40
N ASP A 230 78.11 13.77 3.47
CA ASP A 230 78.91 14.96 3.77
C ASP A 230 78.19 16.33 3.68
N ALA A 231 76.88 16.37 3.41
CA ALA A 231 76.15 17.63 3.24
C ALA A 231 75.61 18.27 4.55
N LEU A 232 75.87 17.70 5.73
CA LEU A 232 75.28 18.14 7.02
C LEU A 232 76.18 19.04 7.89
N LYS A 233 77.00 19.92 7.30
CA LYS A 233 77.44 21.15 8.00
C LYS A 233 76.45 22.28 7.74
N PHE A 234 75.23 22.16 8.28
CA PHE A 234 74.23 23.21 8.22
C PHE A 234 74.69 24.46 9.00
N ARG A 235 74.92 25.57 8.29
CA ARG A 235 74.99 26.91 8.89
C ARG A 235 73.63 27.21 9.53
N ARG A 236 73.61 27.76 10.76
CA ARG A 236 72.37 28.10 11.49
C ARG A 236 71.50 29.04 10.64
N PRO A 237 70.19 28.75 10.46
CA PRO A 237 69.28 29.68 9.81
C PRO A 237 68.93 30.83 10.76
N VAL A 238 68.86 32.05 10.24
CA VAL A 238 68.27 33.19 10.95
C VAL A 238 66.75 33.00 10.91
N PHE A 239 66.14 32.77 12.07
CA PHE A 239 64.71 32.43 12.25
C PHE A 239 63.74 33.35 11.47
N TYR A 240 64.12 34.63 11.31
CA TYR A 240 63.34 35.65 10.62
C TYR A 240 63.19 35.43 9.10
N GLU A 241 64.15 34.81 8.43
CA GLU A 241 64.08 34.59 6.98
C GLU A 241 63.02 33.53 6.60
N SER A 242 62.88 32.49 7.42
CA SER A 242 61.88 31.43 7.22
C SER A 242 60.45 31.92 7.49
N ILE A 243 60.30 32.87 8.41
CA ILE A 243 59.00 33.50 8.71
C ILE A 243 58.55 34.35 7.52
N PHE A 244 59.46 35.15 6.94
CA PHE A 244 59.15 36.00 5.81
C PHE A 244 58.68 35.22 4.59
N GLU A 245 59.37 34.12 4.26
CA GLU A 245 59.00 33.24 3.15
C GLU A 245 57.61 32.59 3.36
N SER A 246 57.34 32.15 4.59
CA SER A 246 56.02 31.59 4.96
C SER A 246 54.92 32.65 4.85
N MET A 247 55.19 33.90 5.23
CA MET A 247 54.27 35.01 5.06
C MET A 247 54.00 35.32 3.59
N CYS A 248 55.02 35.35 2.74
CA CYS A 248 54.87 35.54 1.29
C CYS A 248 54.02 34.45 0.63
N PHE A 249 54.21 33.19 1.03
CA PHE A 249 53.40 32.06 0.56
C PHE A 249 51.92 32.21 0.97
N ILE A 250 51.65 32.54 2.24
CA ILE A 250 50.29 32.74 2.75
C ILE A 250 49.61 33.92 2.06
N ILE A 251 50.30 35.05 1.91
CA ILE A 251 49.80 36.24 1.22
C ILE A 251 49.49 35.90 -0.25
N GLY A 252 50.37 35.18 -0.93
CA GLY A 252 50.15 34.70 -2.30
C GLY A 252 48.89 33.85 -2.41
N MET A 253 48.69 32.87 -1.52
CA MET A 253 47.48 32.04 -1.53
C MET A 253 46.20 32.87 -1.29
N LEU A 254 46.24 33.82 -0.36
CA LEU A 254 45.09 34.69 -0.06
C LEU A 254 44.71 35.56 -1.26
N ILE A 255 45.68 36.20 -1.91
CA ILE A 255 45.47 37.01 -3.12
C ILE A 255 44.93 36.14 -4.26
N SER A 256 45.55 34.98 -4.51
CA SER A 256 45.15 34.07 -5.59
C SER A 256 43.75 33.46 -5.39
N SER A 257 43.36 33.20 -4.14
CA SER A 257 42.05 32.62 -3.80
C SER A 257 40.88 33.60 -4.01
N ARG A 258 41.13 34.91 -3.97
CA ARG A 258 40.11 35.96 -4.12
C ARG A 258 39.88 36.38 -5.58
N LEU A 259 40.83 36.10 -6.47
CA LEU A 259 40.79 36.48 -7.88
C LEU A 259 40.15 35.36 -8.72
N LYS A 260 39.21 35.69 -9.61
CA LYS A 260 38.49 34.68 -10.42
C LYS A 260 39.12 34.40 -11.78
N SER A 261 39.89 35.36 -12.33
CA SER A 261 40.50 35.25 -13.66
C SER A 261 41.98 34.83 -13.55
N PRO A 262 42.45 33.85 -14.34
CA PRO A 262 43.85 33.41 -14.34
C PRO A 262 44.81 34.52 -14.78
N LEU A 263 44.38 35.40 -15.69
CA LEU A 263 45.14 36.56 -16.13
C LEU A 263 45.33 37.59 -15.00
N LEU A 264 44.28 37.82 -14.20
CA LEU A 264 44.36 38.73 -13.04
C LEU A 264 45.25 38.16 -11.93
N LYS A 265 45.28 36.83 -11.77
CA LYS A 265 46.20 36.14 -10.86
C LYS A 265 47.65 36.36 -11.29
N MET A 266 47.98 36.13 -12.57
CA MET A 266 49.34 36.35 -13.07
C MET A 266 49.82 37.79 -12.82
N ILE A 267 48.99 38.79 -13.11
CA ILE A 267 49.34 40.21 -12.89
C ILE A 267 49.57 40.52 -11.40
N ALA A 268 48.71 40.00 -10.51
CA ALA A 268 48.80 40.24 -9.07
C ALA A 268 50.07 39.65 -8.40
N PHE A 269 50.73 38.68 -9.06
CA PHE A 269 51.98 38.08 -8.58
C PHE A 269 53.25 38.68 -9.20
N VAL A 270 53.17 39.21 -10.43
CA VAL A 270 54.30 39.87 -11.09
C VAL A 270 54.70 41.16 -10.37
N VAL A 271 53.73 41.91 -9.83
CA VAL A 271 53.98 43.19 -9.15
C VAL A 271 54.80 43.05 -7.86
N PRO A 272 54.48 42.14 -6.91
CA PRO A 272 55.32 41.89 -5.73
C PRO A 272 56.70 41.32 -6.07
N ILE A 273 56.79 40.42 -7.07
CA ILE A 273 58.07 39.84 -7.50
C ILE A 273 58.99 40.91 -8.08
N ALA A 274 58.47 41.80 -8.92
CA ALA A 274 59.21 42.95 -9.42
C ALA A 274 59.62 43.89 -8.29
N GLY A 275 58.73 44.21 -7.35
CA GLY A 275 59.05 45.07 -6.20
C GLY A 275 60.17 44.52 -5.31
N ILE A 276 60.22 43.20 -5.12
CA ILE A 276 61.28 42.52 -4.36
C ILE A 276 62.62 42.53 -5.13
N LEU A 277 62.60 42.38 -6.46
CA LEU A 277 63.80 42.37 -7.31
C LEU A 277 64.42 43.77 -7.49
N PHE A 278 63.62 44.84 -7.41
CA PHE A 278 64.08 46.23 -7.58
C PHE A 278 64.37 46.97 -6.27
N SER A 279 64.24 46.31 -5.12
CA SER A 279 64.50 46.90 -3.81
C SER A 279 66.00 46.89 -3.46
N GLU A 280 66.66 48.05 -3.48
CA GLU A 280 68.09 48.19 -3.11
C GLU A 280 68.42 47.83 -1.64
N HIS A 281 67.42 47.80 -0.76
CA HIS A 281 67.61 47.56 0.68
C HIS A 281 67.41 46.11 1.13
N VAL A 282 67.12 45.17 0.22
CA VAL A 282 66.86 43.76 0.56
C VAL A 282 68.01 42.90 0.08
N SER A 283 68.57 42.07 0.98
CA SER A 283 69.67 41.17 0.61
C SER A 283 69.23 40.20 -0.50
N LEU A 284 70.12 39.93 -1.47
CA LEU A 284 69.82 39.08 -2.63
C LEU A 284 69.28 37.68 -2.25
N SER A 285 69.74 37.14 -1.11
CA SER A 285 69.23 35.89 -0.52
C SER A 285 67.76 35.99 -0.09
N PHE A 286 67.37 37.10 0.52
CA PHE A 286 66.02 37.36 1.01
C PHE A 286 65.04 37.61 -0.14
N ALA A 287 65.49 38.29 -1.20
CA ALA A 287 64.73 38.50 -2.41
C ALA A 287 64.41 37.17 -3.15
N SER A 288 65.41 36.28 -3.27
CA SER A 288 65.23 34.96 -3.90
C SER A 288 64.17 34.10 -3.20
N LYS A 289 64.16 34.09 -1.85
CA LYS A 289 63.19 33.35 -1.02
C LYS A 289 61.76 33.93 -1.08
N GLY A 290 61.64 35.25 -1.24
CA GLY A 290 60.33 35.88 -1.44
C GLY A 290 59.69 35.52 -2.78
N VAL A 291 60.51 35.48 -3.85
CA VAL A 291 60.06 35.14 -5.21
C VAL A 291 59.68 33.65 -5.34
N SER A 292 60.43 32.74 -4.72
CA SER A 292 60.09 31.31 -4.69
C SER A 292 58.75 31.04 -3.99
N GLY A 293 58.55 31.61 -2.80
CA GLY A 293 57.30 31.46 -2.02
C GLY A 293 56.06 31.92 -2.78
N LEU A 294 56.15 33.04 -3.50
CA LEU A 294 55.05 33.57 -4.34
C LEU A 294 54.77 32.71 -5.58
N ALA A 295 55.82 32.22 -6.27
CA ALA A 295 55.66 31.37 -7.46
C ALA A 295 54.96 30.03 -7.12
N ILE A 296 55.27 29.43 -5.97
CA ILE A 296 54.63 28.19 -5.50
C ILE A 296 53.13 28.40 -5.26
N ALA A 297 52.77 29.47 -4.55
CA ALA A 297 51.38 29.76 -4.21
C ALA A 297 50.54 29.97 -5.47
N MET A 298 51.09 30.63 -6.49
CA MET A 298 50.43 30.86 -7.77
C MET A 298 50.17 29.56 -8.53
N SER A 299 51.17 28.70 -8.66
CA SER A 299 51.09 27.46 -9.43
C SER A 299 50.25 26.38 -8.74
N LEU A 300 50.22 26.35 -7.41
CA LEU A 300 49.33 25.48 -6.63
C LEU A 300 47.86 25.82 -6.88
N VAL A 301 47.50 27.10 -6.85
CA VAL A 301 46.11 27.55 -7.08
C VAL A 301 45.71 27.37 -8.55
N MET A 302 46.61 27.62 -9.50
CA MET A 302 46.35 27.35 -10.93
C MET A 302 46.14 25.87 -11.20
N GLY A 303 46.92 24.98 -10.58
CA GLY A 303 46.72 23.53 -10.65
C GLY A 303 45.36 23.09 -10.12
N MET A 304 44.93 23.62 -8.97
CA MET A 304 43.61 23.34 -8.38
C MET A 304 42.45 23.82 -9.28
N ASP A 305 42.58 24.99 -9.92
CA ASP A 305 41.55 25.50 -10.81
C ASP A 305 41.48 24.71 -12.12
N PHE A 306 42.63 24.25 -12.64
CA PHE A 306 42.69 23.36 -13.80
C PHE A 306 42.07 21.99 -13.49
N GLU A 307 42.36 21.40 -12.33
CA GLU A 307 41.73 20.16 -11.86
C GLU A 307 40.20 20.31 -11.79
N ARG A 308 39.69 21.41 -11.22
CA ARG A 308 38.24 21.70 -11.17
C ARG A 308 37.61 21.82 -12.56
N LEU A 309 38.32 22.39 -13.52
CA LEU A 309 37.85 22.53 -14.89
C LEU A 309 37.77 21.17 -15.59
N MET A 310 38.78 20.32 -15.40
CA MET A 310 38.82 18.95 -15.91
C MET A 310 37.78 18.04 -15.25
N ALA A 311 37.59 18.20 -13.93
CA ALA A 311 36.61 17.44 -13.16
C ALA A 311 35.16 17.69 -13.61
N ARG A 312 34.84 18.90 -14.08
CA ARG A 312 33.51 19.20 -14.65
C ARG A 312 33.27 18.55 -16.02
N LYS A 313 34.32 18.24 -16.78
CA LYS A 313 34.20 17.75 -18.17
C LYS A 313 34.34 16.24 -18.32
N HIS A 314 35.12 15.55 -17.48
CA HIS A 314 35.47 14.13 -17.69
C HIS A 314 35.33 13.23 -16.46
N TYR A 315 34.90 13.74 -15.30
CA TYR A 315 34.81 12.96 -14.06
C TYR A 315 33.41 12.35 -13.86
N SER A 316 33.00 11.43 -14.74
CA SER A 316 31.79 10.64 -14.51
C SER A 316 32.05 9.22 -13.97
N GLU A 317 33.30 8.74 -13.95
CA GLU A 317 33.63 7.47 -13.28
C GLU A 317 34.94 7.58 -12.48
N TYR A 318 34.84 7.43 -11.16
CA TYR A 318 35.93 7.39 -10.19
C TYR A 318 36.88 6.17 -10.34
N LYS A 319 36.85 5.48 -11.48
CA LYS A 319 37.47 4.16 -11.67
C LYS A 319 39.01 4.19 -11.65
N ASN A 320 39.63 5.35 -11.89
CA ASN A 320 41.09 5.44 -12.11
C ASN A 320 41.83 6.40 -11.15
N LYS A 321 41.37 6.58 -9.90
CA LYS A 321 42.15 7.34 -8.89
C LYS A 321 43.49 6.65 -8.57
N VAL A 322 43.50 5.32 -8.55
CA VAL A 322 44.73 4.51 -8.42
C VAL A 322 45.72 4.81 -9.55
N LEU A 323 45.23 4.99 -10.78
CA LEU A 323 46.08 5.34 -11.93
C LEU A 323 46.74 6.72 -11.73
N ILE A 324 45.99 7.69 -11.21
CA ILE A 324 46.51 9.02 -10.90
C ILE A 324 47.60 8.92 -9.82
N ASP A 325 47.35 8.21 -8.73
CA ASP A 325 48.35 8.01 -7.66
C ASP A 325 49.61 7.26 -8.16
N VAL A 326 49.45 6.27 -9.05
CA VAL A 326 50.56 5.57 -9.70
C VAL A 326 51.36 6.51 -10.59
N VAL A 327 50.70 7.38 -11.37
CA VAL A 327 51.37 8.41 -12.17
C VAL A 327 52.17 9.36 -11.26
N GLY A 328 51.64 9.74 -10.10
CA GLY A 328 52.36 10.55 -9.11
C GLY A 328 53.58 9.87 -8.54
N PHE A 329 53.46 8.59 -8.21
CA PHE A 329 54.56 7.78 -7.72
C PHE A 329 55.70 7.70 -8.74
N ILE A 330 55.36 7.45 -10.02
CA ILE A 330 56.35 7.40 -11.12
C ILE A 330 57.02 8.76 -11.32
N LEU A 331 56.23 9.85 -11.35
CA LEU A 331 56.76 11.21 -11.48
C LEU A 331 57.73 11.54 -10.34
N ALA A 332 57.43 11.14 -9.11
CA ALA A 332 58.32 11.34 -7.96
C ALA A 332 59.60 10.49 -8.05
N ILE A 333 59.56 9.28 -8.61
CA ILE A 333 60.77 8.47 -8.86
C ILE A 333 61.68 9.13 -9.90
N CYS A 334 61.10 9.56 -11.03
CA CYS A 334 61.83 10.26 -12.07
C CYS A 334 62.47 11.54 -11.52
N PHE A 335 61.71 12.27 -10.69
CA PHE A 335 62.17 13.47 -10.01
C PHE A 335 63.30 13.18 -9.00
N GLY A 336 63.15 12.16 -8.15
CA GLY A 336 64.14 11.82 -7.14
C GLY A 336 65.48 11.42 -7.74
N LYS A 337 65.48 10.64 -8.84
CA LYS A 337 66.71 10.31 -9.57
C LYS A 337 67.42 11.53 -10.15
N LEU A 338 66.68 12.56 -10.57
CA LEU A 338 67.26 13.79 -11.13
C LEU A 338 68.06 14.59 -10.08
N ILE A 339 67.73 14.42 -8.80
CA ILE A 339 68.37 15.12 -7.66
C ILE A 339 69.38 14.22 -6.93
N SER A 340 69.75 13.08 -7.55
CA SER A 340 70.67 12.08 -6.98
C SER A 340 70.17 11.42 -5.69
N LEU A 341 68.84 11.34 -5.48
CA LEU A 341 68.24 10.49 -4.46
C LEU A 341 68.27 9.03 -4.92
N THR A 342 68.76 8.15 -4.07
CA THR A 342 68.85 6.71 -4.30
C THR A 342 67.83 5.97 -3.42
N PHE A 343 67.22 4.91 -3.96
CA PHE A 343 66.39 4.02 -3.15
C PHE A 343 67.26 3.30 -2.11
N VAL A 344 66.90 3.43 -0.83
CA VAL A 344 67.52 2.66 0.25
C VAL A 344 66.48 1.69 0.77
N PHE A 345 66.53 0.45 0.27
CA PHE A 345 65.70 -0.67 0.70
C PHE A 345 66.26 -1.29 1.98
N ASP A 346 66.21 -0.54 3.07
CA ASP A 346 66.42 -1.12 4.41
C ASP A 346 65.08 -1.54 5.02
N PHE A 347 65.11 -2.61 5.81
CA PHE A 347 63.93 -3.21 6.45
C PHE A 347 63.05 -2.17 7.18
N VAL A 348 63.69 -1.16 7.78
CA VAL A 348 63.02 -0.04 8.47
C VAL A 348 62.20 0.82 7.50
N ASN A 349 62.75 1.17 6.34
CA ASN A 349 62.08 1.99 5.33
C ASN A 349 60.92 1.25 4.65
N VAL A 350 61.11 -0.05 4.36
CA VAL A 350 60.05 -0.90 3.80
C VAL A 350 58.89 -1.07 4.80
N SER A 351 59.21 -1.22 6.08
CA SER A 351 58.21 -1.29 7.16
C SER A 351 57.43 0.03 7.27
N PHE A 352 58.11 1.17 7.18
CA PHE A 352 57.48 2.50 7.26
C PHE A 352 56.54 2.76 6.07
N ALA A 353 57.00 2.44 4.85
CA ALA A 353 56.19 2.54 3.64
C ALA A 353 54.96 1.63 3.69
N SER A 354 55.11 0.41 4.23
CA SER A 354 54.00 -0.55 4.39
C SER A 354 52.94 -0.07 5.39
N VAL A 355 53.36 0.53 6.51
CA VAL A 355 52.44 1.10 7.51
C VAL A 355 51.67 2.28 6.93
N HIS A 356 52.33 3.17 6.18
CA HIS A 356 51.66 4.29 5.52
C HIS A 356 50.71 3.85 4.41
N LEU A 357 51.09 2.85 3.61
CA LEU A 357 50.20 2.25 2.61
C LEU A 357 48.98 1.61 3.29
N GLY A 358 49.17 0.90 4.41
CA GLY A 358 48.09 0.33 5.21
C GLY A 358 47.13 1.38 5.76
N LEU A 359 47.64 2.52 6.24
CA LEU A 359 46.83 3.65 6.69
C LEU A 359 46.03 4.28 5.54
N ILE A 360 46.64 4.46 4.37
CA ILE A 360 45.97 5.00 3.18
C ILE A 360 44.82 4.07 2.73
N ILE A 361 45.08 2.76 2.66
CA ILE A 361 44.06 1.76 2.33
C ILE A 361 42.92 1.80 3.36
N TYR A 362 43.25 1.82 4.66
CA TYR A 362 42.26 1.90 5.74
C TYR A 362 41.37 3.15 5.62
N PHE A 363 41.96 4.32 5.39
CA PHE A 363 41.20 5.56 5.27
C PHE A 363 40.40 5.67 3.97
N GLU A 364 40.89 5.14 2.85
CA GLU A 364 40.13 5.09 1.59
C GLU A 364 38.94 4.12 1.71
N VAL A 365 39.12 3.00 2.40
CA VAL A 365 38.03 2.07 2.75
C VAL A 365 37.03 2.74 3.69
N GLU A 366 37.47 3.36 4.79
CA GLU A 366 36.58 4.04 5.74
C GLU A 366 35.82 5.21 5.08
N PHE A 367 36.44 5.92 4.13
CA PHE A 367 35.81 6.98 3.36
C PHE A 367 34.77 6.45 2.36
N ARG A 368 35.08 5.38 1.59
CA ARG A 368 34.11 4.69 0.74
C ARG A 368 32.91 4.18 1.56
N MET A 369 33.17 3.72 2.78
CA MET A 369 32.17 3.23 3.73
C MET A 369 31.27 4.36 4.28
N ARG A 370 31.74 5.62 4.33
CA ARG A 370 30.95 6.79 4.76
C ARG A 370 30.19 7.50 3.63
N GLN A 371 30.62 7.35 2.37
CA GLN A 371 29.96 8.00 1.23
C GLN A 371 28.75 7.23 0.68
N THR A 372 28.69 5.91 0.89
CA THR A 372 27.51 5.14 0.55
C THR A 372 26.41 5.46 1.56
N LYS A 373 25.26 5.97 1.11
CA LYS A 373 24.04 6.18 1.95
C LYS A 373 23.43 4.86 2.48
N TYR A 374 24.17 3.75 2.41
CA TYR A 374 23.72 2.43 2.81
C TYR A 374 24.15 2.15 4.25
N PRO A 375 23.24 1.66 5.11
CA PRO A 375 23.55 1.37 6.50
C PRO A 375 24.35 0.05 6.60
N TYR A 376 25.62 0.05 6.16
CA TYR A 376 26.46 -1.16 6.06
C TYR A 376 26.60 -1.94 7.37
N ARG A 377 26.56 -1.24 8.52
CA ARG A 377 26.60 -1.85 9.85
C ARG A 377 25.46 -2.85 10.05
N PHE A 378 24.33 -2.59 9.39
CA PHE A 378 23.14 -3.44 9.41
C PHE A 378 23.14 -4.47 8.28
N VAL A 379 23.74 -4.17 7.12
CA VAL A 379 23.95 -5.17 6.05
C VAL A 379 24.67 -6.39 6.61
N GLY A 380 25.74 -6.20 7.41
CA GLY A 380 26.45 -7.31 8.05
C GLY A 380 25.59 -8.15 9.00
N THR A 381 24.73 -7.51 9.81
CA THR A 381 23.80 -8.24 10.70
C THR A 381 22.68 -8.94 9.92
N THR A 382 22.20 -8.32 8.84
CA THR A 382 21.14 -8.86 7.99
C THR A 382 21.64 -10.04 7.13
N ILE A 383 22.88 -9.99 6.62
CA ILE A 383 23.53 -11.11 5.92
C ILE A 383 23.59 -12.36 6.80
N SER A 384 23.85 -12.20 8.11
CA SER A 384 23.88 -13.35 9.03
C SER A 384 22.49 -13.94 9.34
N GLN A 385 21.42 -13.17 9.14
CA GLN A 385 20.05 -13.57 9.50
C GLN A 385 19.26 -14.15 8.31
N PHE A 386 19.50 -13.69 7.08
CA PHE A 386 18.66 -14.05 5.93
C PHE A 386 19.48 -14.73 4.84
N ARG A 387 19.05 -15.92 4.40
CA ARG A 387 19.73 -16.71 3.36
C ARG A 387 18.98 -16.68 2.03
N SER A 388 17.66 -16.55 2.06
CA SER A 388 16.81 -16.57 0.87
C SER A 388 15.68 -15.52 0.93
N LYS A 389 15.02 -15.28 -0.21
CA LYS A 389 13.80 -14.44 -0.27
C LYS A 389 12.65 -15.00 0.57
N ASP A 390 12.60 -16.32 0.81
CA ASP A 390 11.52 -16.97 1.57
C ASP A 390 11.63 -16.72 3.09
N ASP A 391 12.83 -16.37 3.56
CA ASP A 391 13.12 -16.03 4.96
C ASP A 391 12.74 -14.58 5.31
N LEU A 392 12.22 -13.81 4.34
CA LEU A 392 11.84 -12.42 4.56
C LEU A 392 10.72 -12.31 5.60
N PRO A 393 10.82 -11.37 6.56
CA PRO A 393 9.82 -11.23 7.60
C PRO A 393 8.49 -10.77 6.98
N LYS A 394 7.43 -11.50 7.29
CA LYS A 394 6.10 -11.23 6.74
C LYS A 394 5.35 -10.29 7.69
N LYS A 395 4.86 -9.18 7.15
CA LYS A 395 4.02 -8.22 7.89
C LYS A 395 2.55 -8.45 7.59
N MET A 396 1.75 -8.54 8.65
CA MET A 396 0.30 -8.67 8.59
C MET A 396 -0.39 -7.58 9.40
N LEU A 397 -1.42 -6.99 8.83
CA LEU A 397 -2.28 -6.04 9.50
C LEU A 397 -3.54 -6.77 9.97
N LEU A 398 -3.65 -6.97 11.28
CA LEU A 398 -4.83 -7.57 11.91
C LEU A 398 -5.86 -6.46 12.15
N LEU A 399 -7.10 -6.69 11.69
CA LEU A 399 -8.22 -5.76 11.83
C LEU A 399 -9.37 -6.44 12.57
N ASP A 400 -9.67 -6.02 13.80
CA ASP A 400 -10.81 -6.52 14.59
C ASP A 400 -12.00 -5.56 14.49
N PHE A 401 -13.06 -5.99 13.82
CA PHE A 401 -14.25 -5.16 13.59
C PHE A 401 -15.25 -5.28 14.75
N ALA A 402 -15.87 -4.17 15.12
CA ALA A 402 -16.99 -4.19 16.05
C ALA A 402 -18.13 -5.05 15.50
N GLY A 403 -18.63 -5.96 16.34
CA GLY A 403 -19.75 -6.83 15.98
C GLY A 403 -21.13 -6.19 16.13
N ASP A 404 -21.19 -4.89 16.43
CA ASP A 404 -22.44 -4.16 16.69
C ASP A 404 -23.06 -3.65 15.38
N ARG A 405 -24.38 -3.73 15.25
CA ARG A 405 -25.12 -3.41 14.01
C ARG A 405 -24.88 -1.96 13.57
N LEU A 406 -24.65 -1.07 14.53
CA LEU A 406 -24.37 0.36 14.30
C LEU A 406 -23.16 0.60 13.37
N TYR A 407 -22.19 -0.32 13.33
CA TYR A 407 -20.97 -0.17 12.52
C TYR A 407 -21.06 -0.87 11.16
N TYR A 408 -22.08 -1.68 10.88
CA TYR A 408 -22.10 -2.50 9.65
C TYR A 408 -22.12 -1.66 8.38
N ALA A 409 -22.81 -0.51 8.39
CA ALA A 409 -22.83 0.41 7.26
C ALA A 409 -21.48 1.11 7.03
N THR A 410 -20.55 1.09 7.99
CA THR A 410 -19.20 1.64 7.85
C THR A 410 -18.15 0.60 7.45
N HIS A 411 -18.45 -0.70 7.59
CA HIS A 411 -17.53 -1.78 7.21
C HIS A 411 -17.04 -1.73 5.76
N PRO A 412 -17.88 -1.38 4.75
CA PRO A 412 -17.44 -1.26 3.35
C PRO A 412 -16.24 -0.35 3.15
N ILE A 413 -16.06 0.64 4.02
CA ILE A 413 -14.95 1.60 3.94
C ILE A 413 -13.61 0.90 4.23
N PHE A 414 -13.58 -0.18 5.03
CA PHE A 414 -12.33 -0.81 5.47
C PHE A 414 -12.14 -2.24 4.94
N ILE A 415 -13.16 -2.85 4.35
CA ILE A 415 -13.05 -4.16 3.72
C ILE A 415 -12.30 -3.99 2.38
N SER A 416 -11.28 -4.83 2.18
CA SER A 416 -10.47 -4.89 0.94
C SER A 416 -10.72 -6.21 0.23
N ASN A 417 -10.68 -6.20 -1.11
CA ASN A 417 -10.86 -7.38 -1.95
C ASN A 417 -9.76 -8.45 -1.79
N GLN A 418 -8.54 -8.04 -1.43
CA GLN A 418 -7.34 -8.90 -1.29
C GLN A 418 -7.03 -9.28 0.16
N ALA A 419 -8.02 -9.17 1.05
CA ALA A 419 -7.91 -9.51 2.44
C ALA A 419 -8.22 -10.99 2.70
N ILE A 420 -7.66 -11.52 3.80
CA ILE A 420 -8.05 -12.80 4.38
C ILE A 420 -9.06 -12.53 5.50
N PHE A 421 -10.18 -13.27 5.50
CA PHE A 421 -11.29 -13.03 6.40
C PHE A 421 -11.46 -14.18 7.39
N LEU A 422 -11.57 -13.88 8.66
CA LEU A 422 -11.95 -14.82 9.71
C LEU A 422 -13.38 -14.47 10.16
N VAL A 423 -14.35 -15.30 9.78
CA VAL A 423 -15.74 -15.19 10.23
C VAL A 423 -15.89 -15.99 11.51
N VAL A 424 -15.96 -15.28 12.63
CA VAL A 424 -15.97 -15.83 13.97
C VAL A 424 -17.39 -15.88 14.53
N PHE A 425 -17.80 -17.06 15.02
CA PHE A 425 -19.07 -17.26 15.70
C PHE A 425 -18.90 -18.14 16.94
N SER A 426 -19.77 -17.96 17.93
CA SER A 426 -19.76 -18.78 19.15
C SER A 426 -20.52 -20.08 18.94
N LEU A 427 -19.86 -21.22 19.13
CA LEU A 427 -20.50 -22.55 19.06
C LEU A 427 -21.58 -22.68 20.15
N ALA A 428 -21.33 -22.14 21.35
CA ALA A 428 -22.27 -22.17 22.46
C ALA A 428 -23.57 -21.42 22.15
N LYS A 429 -23.48 -20.23 21.53
CA LYS A 429 -24.68 -19.48 21.09
C LYS A 429 -25.38 -20.15 19.91
N PHE A 430 -24.61 -20.71 18.98
CA PHE A 430 -25.14 -21.44 17.85
C PHE A 430 -26.01 -22.63 18.31
N VAL A 431 -25.56 -23.35 19.35
CA VAL A 431 -26.32 -24.42 20.02
C VAL A 431 -27.69 -23.95 20.56
N GLN A 432 -27.77 -22.71 21.05
CA GLN A 432 -29.00 -22.15 21.63
C GLN A 432 -30.02 -21.75 20.56
N ASN A 433 -29.57 -21.13 19.46
CA ASN A 433 -30.45 -20.69 18.38
C ASN A 433 -29.78 -20.86 17.00
N GLU A 434 -29.87 -22.08 16.48
CA GLU A 434 -29.22 -22.44 15.22
C GLU A 434 -29.76 -21.66 14.01
N THR A 435 -31.06 -21.40 13.95
CA THR A 435 -31.68 -20.71 12.81
C THR A 435 -31.19 -19.26 12.71
N TYR A 436 -31.19 -18.54 13.84
CA TYR A 436 -30.68 -17.18 13.91
C TYR A 436 -29.19 -17.13 13.55
N HIS A 437 -28.35 -17.96 14.19
CA HIS A 437 -26.90 -17.90 13.96
C HIS A 437 -26.49 -18.38 12.56
N MET A 438 -27.25 -19.30 11.94
CA MET A 438 -27.07 -19.61 10.52
C MET A 438 -27.37 -18.42 9.61
N ARG A 439 -28.46 -17.68 9.86
CA ARG A 439 -28.76 -16.46 9.09
C ARG A 439 -27.67 -15.41 9.25
N ARG A 440 -27.16 -15.22 10.47
CA ARG A 440 -26.04 -14.31 10.74
C ARG A 440 -24.76 -14.73 10.04
N LEU A 441 -24.43 -16.03 10.03
CA LEU A 441 -23.27 -16.56 9.31
C LEU A 441 -23.37 -16.30 7.81
N ILE A 442 -24.54 -16.58 7.21
CA ILE A 442 -24.82 -16.33 5.79
C ILE A 442 -24.74 -14.83 5.48
N PHE A 443 -25.29 -13.97 6.35
CA PHE A 443 -25.15 -12.51 6.24
C PHE A 443 -23.69 -12.06 6.16
N TRP A 444 -22.81 -12.57 7.03
CA TRP A 444 -21.39 -12.23 7.00
C TRP A 444 -20.70 -12.71 5.72
N LEU A 445 -21.06 -13.90 5.23
CA LEU A 445 -20.51 -14.44 3.98
C LEU A 445 -20.93 -13.61 2.76
N HIS A 446 -22.22 -13.25 2.65
CA HIS A 446 -22.67 -12.36 1.57
C HIS A 446 -22.09 -10.95 1.70
N SER A 447 -21.88 -10.45 2.91
CA SER A 447 -21.18 -9.18 3.13
C SER A 447 -19.75 -9.23 2.62
N ILE A 448 -19.01 -10.34 2.81
CA ILE A 448 -17.67 -10.49 2.25
C ILE A 448 -17.72 -10.61 0.72
N ALA A 449 -18.62 -11.45 0.19
CA ALA A 449 -18.79 -11.65 -1.24
C ALA A 449 -19.18 -10.38 -2.00
N ALA A 450 -19.79 -9.40 -1.32
CA ALA A 450 -20.09 -8.07 -1.86
C ALA A 450 -18.82 -7.22 -2.12
N HIS A 451 -17.71 -7.50 -1.44
CA HIS A 451 -16.47 -6.72 -1.50
C HIS A 451 -15.28 -7.47 -2.07
N ALA A 452 -15.31 -8.80 -2.10
CA ALA A 452 -14.18 -9.64 -2.50
C ALA A 452 -14.65 -10.81 -3.39
N LYS A 453 -13.90 -11.08 -4.46
CA LYS A 453 -14.18 -12.17 -5.42
C LYS A 453 -13.11 -13.26 -5.34
N ASN A 454 -13.51 -14.50 -5.62
CA ASN A 454 -12.64 -15.66 -5.80
C ASN A 454 -11.76 -15.48 -7.07
N PRO A 455 -10.48 -15.91 -7.16
CA PRO A 455 -9.69 -16.77 -6.25
C PRO A 455 -8.98 -16.09 -5.08
N GLU A 456 -8.91 -14.76 -5.07
CA GLU A 456 -8.09 -13.99 -4.14
C GLU A 456 -8.67 -13.94 -2.72
N CYS A 457 -10.00 -14.00 -2.59
CA CYS A 457 -10.66 -14.01 -1.30
C CYS A 457 -10.54 -15.37 -0.59
N LYS A 458 -10.06 -15.37 0.65
CA LYS A 458 -10.02 -16.55 1.53
C LYS A 458 -10.79 -16.28 2.82
N VAL A 459 -11.75 -17.15 3.11
CA VAL A 459 -12.62 -17.06 4.29
C VAL A 459 -12.42 -18.27 5.20
N PHE A 460 -12.02 -18.01 6.43
CA PHE A 460 -11.93 -18.99 7.51
C PHE A 460 -13.18 -18.91 8.37
N LEU A 461 -13.90 -20.02 8.52
CA LEU A 461 -15.01 -20.10 9.48
C LEU A 461 -14.49 -20.58 10.82
N VAL A 462 -14.59 -19.76 11.86
CA VAL A 462 -14.03 -20.05 13.18
C VAL A 462 -15.14 -20.13 14.22
N GLY A 463 -15.34 -21.32 14.78
CA GLY A 463 -16.26 -21.58 15.88
C GLY A 463 -15.53 -21.55 17.22
N THR A 464 -15.76 -20.52 18.03
CA THR A 464 -15.16 -20.34 19.38
C THR A 464 -15.99 -21.01 20.48
N HIS A 465 -15.48 -21.01 21.72
CA HIS A 465 -16.13 -21.64 22.89
C HIS A 465 -16.34 -23.15 22.68
N ARG A 466 -15.27 -23.83 22.28
CA ARG A 466 -15.29 -25.25 21.95
C ARG A 466 -15.50 -26.11 23.21
N ASP A 467 -14.94 -25.68 24.33
CA ASP A 467 -15.07 -26.20 25.70
C ASP A 467 -16.52 -26.31 26.16
N LEU A 468 -17.34 -25.29 25.85
CA LEU A 468 -18.75 -25.23 26.27
C LEU A 468 -19.66 -26.18 25.47
N VAL A 469 -19.16 -26.81 24.40
CA VAL A 469 -19.98 -27.65 23.50
C VAL A 469 -19.43 -29.05 23.35
N GLN A 470 -20.24 -30.06 23.69
CA GLN A 470 -19.91 -31.47 23.55
C GLN A 470 -19.53 -31.86 22.11
N ARG A 471 -18.54 -32.76 21.96
CA ARG A 471 -17.99 -33.19 20.66
C ARG A 471 -19.06 -33.69 19.66
N LYS A 472 -20.07 -34.43 20.12
CA LYS A 472 -21.18 -34.91 19.27
C LYS A 472 -21.99 -33.75 18.67
N ARG A 473 -22.29 -32.73 19.48
CA ARG A 473 -23.07 -31.56 19.05
C ARG A 473 -22.26 -30.66 18.11
N ARG A 474 -20.95 -30.53 18.34
CA ARG A 474 -20.03 -29.85 17.40
C ARG A 474 -20.07 -30.48 16.00
N LYS A 475 -19.92 -31.81 15.92
CA LYS A 475 -20.01 -32.55 14.65
C LYS A 475 -21.36 -32.34 13.93
N GLN A 476 -22.47 -32.30 14.68
CA GLN A 476 -23.80 -32.03 14.13
C GLN A 476 -23.91 -30.61 13.56
N ILE A 477 -23.43 -29.60 14.29
CA ILE A 477 -23.43 -28.19 13.85
C ILE A 477 -22.59 -28.03 12.58
N THR A 478 -21.36 -28.54 12.58
CA THR A 478 -20.48 -28.45 11.40
C THR A 478 -21.10 -29.12 10.18
N LYS A 479 -21.74 -30.29 10.34
CA LYS A 479 -22.46 -30.97 9.25
C LYS A 479 -23.65 -30.14 8.73
N ARG A 480 -24.39 -29.46 9.61
CA ARG A 480 -25.50 -28.56 9.22
C ARG A 480 -24.99 -27.33 8.47
N ILE A 481 -23.91 -26.72 8.94
CA ILE A 481 -23.24 -25.60 8.27
C ILE A 481 -22.80 -26.04 6.87
N THR A 482 -22.06 -27.15 6.75
CA THR A 482 -21.63 -27.72 5.47
C THR A 482 -22.80 -27.98 4.52
N LYS A 483 -23.89 -28.60 5.01
CA LYS A 483 -25.07 -28.88 4.18
C LYS A 483 -25.73 -27.60 3.66
N LYS A 484 -25.88 -26.58 4.52
CA LYS A 484 -26.54 -25.32 4.15
C LYS A 484 -25.67 -24.47 3.24
N LEU A 485 -24.36 -24.42 3.47
CA LEU A 485 -23.41 -23.74 2.59
C LEU A 485 -23.32 -24.42 1.22
N GLY A 486 -23.52 -25.74 1.13
CA GLY A 486 -23.60 -26.46 -0.14
C GLY A 486 -24.72 -25.97 -1.09
N GLN A 487 -25.69 -25.19 -0.58
CA GLN A 487 -26.72 -24.53 -1.40
C GLN A 487 -26.20 -23.27 -2.11
N TYR A 488 -25.01 -22.78 -1.73
CA TYR A 488 -24.40 -21.55 -2.23
C TYR A 488 -23.01 -21.84 -2.82
N PRO A 489 -22.90 -22.38 -4.05
CA PRO A 489 -21.62 -22.76 -4.65
C PRO A 489 -20.60 -21.62 -4.64
N ARG A 490 -21.03 -20.39 -4.97
CA ARG A 490 -20.19 -19.19 -4.97
C ARG A 490 -19.54 -18.90 -3.62
N LEU A 491 -20.23 -19.16 -2.51
CA LEU A 491 -19.69 -18.93 -1.17
C LEU A 491 -18.73 -20.05 -0.76
N VAL A 492 -19.00 -21.30 -1.16
CA VAL A 492 -18.17 -22.46 -0.82
C VAL A 492 -16.77 -22.32 -1.40
N GLU A 493 -16.63 -21.80 -2.62
CA GLU A 493 -15.32 -21.65 -3.26
C GLU A 493 -14.37 -20.67 -2.54
N MET A 494 -14.93 -19.72 -1.78
CA MET A 494 -14.15 -18.73 -1.01
C MET A 494 -13.68 -19.29 0.34
N ILE A 495 -14.26 -20.40 0.82
CA ILE A 495 -14.04 -20.92 2.16
C ILE A 495 -12.82 -21.85 2.17
N VAL A 496 -11.91 -21.61 3.13
CA VAL A 496 -10.75 -22.46 3.35
C VAL A 496 -11.16 -23.75 4.07
N LEU A 497 -10.76 -24.89 3.51
CA LEU A 497 -11.03 -26.20 4.08
C LEU A 497 -10.12 -26.47 5.29
N ASN A 498 -10.71 -26.89 6.41
CA ASN A 498 -9.97 -27.45 7.54
C ASN A 498 -9.60 -28.90 7.19
N MET A 499 -8.35 -29.09 6.74
CA MET A 499 -7.78 -30.41 6.49
C MET A 499 -7.24 -30.99 7.80
N ALA A 500 -8.04 -31.82 8.46
CA ALA A 500 -7.60 -32.57 9.64
C ALA A 500 -6.70 -33.75 9.24
N ASN A 501 -5.63 -33.98 10.01
CA ASN A 501 -4.73 -35.11 9.79
C ASN A 501 -5.42 -36.46 9.98
N VAL A 502 -4.93 -37.45 9.23
CA VAL A 502 -5.40 -38.82 8.97
C VAL A 502 -5.51 -39.72 10.24
N SER A 503 -5.32 -39.20 11.45
CA SER A 503 -5.22 -40.01 12.68
C SER A 503 -6.54 -40.35 13.38
N GLU A 504 -7.68 -39.83 12.91
CA GLU A 504 -9.00 -40.35 13.28
C GLU A 504 -9.66 -40.91 12.02
N ASN A 505 -10.15 -42.16 12.07
CA ASN A 505 -10.75 -42.96 10.98
C ASN A 505 -12.04 -42.35 10.34
N SER A 506 -12.06 -41.05 10.07
CA SER A 506 -13.11 -40.36 9.34
C SER A 506 -12.51 -39.26 8.47
N THR A 507 -12.45 -39.50 7.17
CA THR A 507 -12.08 -38.55 6.11
C THR A 507 -13.18 -37.49 5.92
N HIS A 508 -13.50 -36.74 6.96
CA HIS A 508 -14.45 -35.63 6.88
C HIS A 508 -13.70 -34.31 6.93
N HIS A 509 -13.37 -33.78 5.75
CA HIS A 509 -13.00 -32.38 5.60
C HIS A 509 -14.16 -31.51 6.08
N THR A 510 -13.88 -30.53 6.92
CA THR A 510 -14.90 -29.60 7.42
C THR A 510 -14.56 -28.17 7.06
N PHE A 511 -15.58 -27.32 6.93
CA PHE A 511 -15.37 -25.90 6.66
C PHE A 511 -15.03 -25.08 7.92
N VAL A 512 -15.14 -25.67 9.11
CA VAL A 512 -15.12 -24.93 10.39
C VAL A 512 -13.92 -25.34 11.24
N PHE A 513 -13.16 -24.33 11.68
CA PHE A 513 -12.11 -24.46 12.69
C PHE A 513 -12.74 -24.27 14.08
N CYS A 514 -12.81 -25.34 14.88
CA CYS A 514 -13.41 -25.29 16.22
C CYS A 514 -12.32 -25.02 17.26
N VAL A 515 -12.18 -23.77 17.69
CA VAL A 515 -11.06 -23.30 18.52
C VAL A 515 -11.46 -23.10 19.98
N GLU A 516 -10.48 -23.28 20.86
CA GLU A 516 -10.60 -23.03 22.29
C GLU A 516 -9.78 -21.82 22.72
N ASN A 517 -10.39 -20.65 22.64
CA ASN A 517 -9.75 -19.36 22.87
C ASN A 517 -9.58 -18.99 24.36
N SER A 518 -10.06 -19.80 25.31
CA SER A 518 -9.80 -19.59 26.75
C SER A 518 -8.46 -20.18 27.23
N ALA A 519 -7.89 -21.12 26.48
CA ALA A 519 -6.61 -21.75 26.77
C ALA A 519 -5.45 -21.04 26.07
N GLN A 520 -4.21 -21.36 26.46
CA GLN A 520 -3.02 -21.02 25.67
C GLN A 520 -3.05 -21.77 24.33
N ILE A 521 -2.56 -21.14 23.26
CA ILE A 521 -2.58 -21.73 21.91
C ILE A 521 -1.84 -23.06 21.82
N THR A 522 -0.79 -23.25 22.61
CA THR A 522 -0.02 -24.50 22.69
C THR A 522 -0.86 -25.70 23.13
N ASN A 523 -1.96 -25.44 23.87
CA ASN A 523 -2.91 -26.45 24.32
C ASN A 523 -4.14 -26.58 23.40
N ASP A 524 -4.25 -25.74 22.36
CA ASP A 524 -5.32 -25.82 21.37
C ASP A 524 -4.79 -26.26 19.99
N LEU A 525 -4.84 -27.56 19.73
CA LEU A 525 -4.42 -28.15 18.45
C LEU A 525 -5.19 -27.56 17.24
N GLU A 526 -6.46 -27.21 17.39
CA GLU A 526 -7.24 -26.59 16.31
C GLU A 526 -6.85 -25.12 16.11
N GLY A 527 -6.52 -24.41 17.18
CA GLY A 527 -5.96 -23.06 17.14
C GLY A 527 -4.59 -22.99 16.46
N LEU A 528 -3.70 -23.95 16.76
CA LEU A 528 -2.42 -24.11 16.05
C LEU A 528 -2.63 -24.38 14.56
N ARG A 529 -3.52 -25.31 14.21
CA ARG A 529 -3.83 -25.59 12.80
C ARG A 529 -4.41 -24.38 12.08
N LEU A 530 -5.31 -23.62 12.73
CA LEU A 530 -5.83 -22.37 12.19
C LEU A 530 -4.68 -21.39 11.90
N ARG A 531 -3.74 -21.24 12.84
CA ARG A 531 -2.57 -20.37 12.67
C ARG A 531 -1.67 -20.81 11.52
N GLU A 532 -1.31 -22.10 11.45
CA GLU A 532 -0.51 -22.68 10.37
C GLU A 532 -1.16 -22.48 9.00
N THR A 533 -2.47 -22.79 8.89
CA THR A 533 -3.22 -22.67 7.64
C THR A 533 -3.34 -21.20 7.22
N LEU A 534 -3.55 -20.29 8.17
CA LEU A 534 -3.59 -18.86 7.92
C LEU A 534 -2.23 -18.34 7.42
N MET A 535 -1.11 -18.75 8.02
CA MET A 535 0.23 -18.39 7.56
C MET A 535 0.54 -18.93 6.17
N TYR A 536 0.08 -20.14 5.88
CA TYR A 536 0.18 -20.75 4.57
C TYR A 536 -0.54 -19.91 3.50
N GLU A 537 -1.81 -19.53 3.74
CA GLU A 537 -2.57 -18.69 2.81
C GLU A 537 -1.98 -17.28 2.66
N VAL A 538 -1.51 -16.66 3.76
CA VAL A 538 -0.82 -15.36 3.71
C VAL A 538 0.43 -15.43 2.81
N SER A 539 1.20 -16.52 2.90
CA SER A 539 2.43 -16.71 2.12
C SER A 539 2.16 -16.97 0.63
N ARG A 540 0.96 -17.45 0.29
CA ARG A 540 0.54 -17.73 -1.09
C ARG A 540 -0.21 -16.58 -1.75
N ALA A 541 -0.61 -15.57 -0.99
CA ALA A 541 -1.34 -14.42 -1.52
C ALA A 541 -0.54 -13.71 -2.62
N GLU A 542 -1.21 -13.39 -3.73
CA GLU A 542 -0.57 -12.90 -4.96
C GLU A 542 0.21 -11.60 -4.72
N HIS A 543 -0.36 -10.66 -3.98
CA HIS A 543 0.26 -9.36 -3.68
C HIS A 543 1.50 -9.46 -2.80
N VAL A 544 1.72 -10.57 -2.08
CA VAL A 544 2.95 -10.80 -1.29
C VAL A 544 4.13 -11.14 -2.19
N ARG A 545 3.87 -11.74 -3.35
CA ARG A 545 4.90 -12.14 -4.33
C ARG A 545 5.30 -11.00 -5.27
N HIS A 546 4.57 -9.90 -5.27
CA HIS A 546 4.83 -8.79 -6.17
C HIS A 546 6.00 -7.94 -5.66
N GLU A 547 7.05 -7.82 -6.48
CA GLU A 547 8.21 -6.99 -6.16
C GLU A 547 7.87 -5.50 -6.34
N ILE A 548 8.19 -4.68 -5.34
CA ILE A 548 7.97 -3.23 -5.39
C ILE A 548 9.29 -2.46 -5.53
N PRO A 549 9.30 -1.30 -6.21
CA PRO A 549 10.48 -0.45 -6.27
C PRO A 549 10.93 0.04 -4.89
N LEU A 550 12.23 -0.09 -4.56
CA LEU A 550 12.80 0.39 -3.29
C LEU A 550 12.52 1.87 -3.00
N ARG A 551 12.38 2.70 -4.05
CA ARG A 551 12.04 4.12 -3.91
C ARG A 551 10.68 4.33 -3.24
N TRP A 552 9.74 3.41 -3.37
CA TRP A 552 8.43 3.49 -2.74
C TRP A 552 8.54 3.42 -1.22
N LEU A 553 9.56 2.77 -0.64
CA LEU A 553 9.78 2.76 0.80
C LEU A 553 10.09 4.15 1.37
N LYS A 554 10.57 5.10 0.55
CA LYS A 554 10.68 6.50 0.97
C LYS A 554 9.30 7.14 1.20
N PHE A 555 8.30 6.75 0.41
CA PHE A 555 6.94 7.20 0.64
C PHE A 555 6.40 6.62 1.95
N TYR A 556 6.68 5.35 2.26
CA TYR A 556 6.36 4.77 3.55
C TYR A 556 6.94 5.59 4.71
N ASP A 557 8.23 5.93 4.65
CA ASP A 557 8.87 6.78 5.65
C ASP A 557 8.22 8.17 5.75
N LEU A 558 7.85 8.77 4.61
CA LEU A 558 7.12 10.04 4.55
C LEU A 558 5.76 9.94 5.24
N THR A 559 5.01 8.85 4.98
CA THR A 559 3.72 8.60 5.61
C THR A 559 3.87 8.43 7.12
N ASN A 560 4.86 7.67 7.60
CA ASN A 560 5.09 7.47 9.03
C ASN A 560 5.51 8.75 9.77
N ARG A 561 6.32 9.61 9.14
CA ARG A 561 6.63 10.94 9.67
C ARG A 561 5.38 11.80 9.86
N ARG A 562 4.41 11.67 8.96
CA ARG A 562 3.13 12.40 9.01
C ARG A 562 2.13 11.79 9.96
N LYS A 563 2.11 10.46 10.09
CA LYS A 563 1.26 9.76 11.07
C LYS A 563 1.53 10.31 12.46
N GLY A 564 2.80 10.48 12.87
CA GLY A 564 3.17 11.08 14.16
C GLY A 564 2.54 10.37 15.37
N ARG A 565 3.03 10.60 16.60
CA ARG A 565 2.36 10.03 17.78
C ARG A 565 1.17 10.89 18.18
N ARG A 566 -0.06 10.36 18.09
CA ARG A 566 -1.27 11.00 18.63
C ARG A 566 -1.02 11.46 20.08
N GLY A 567 -1.33 12.72 20.39
CA GLY A 567 -1.22 13.28 21.73
C GLY A 567 0.02 14.13 22.05
N ARG A 568 0.98 14.30 21.12
CA ARG A 568 2.01 15.35 21.26
C ARG A 568 1.49 16.71 20.77
N LYS A 569 1.89 17.80 21.43
CA LYS A 569 1.55 19.19 21.04
C LYS A 569 1.94 19.54 19.60
N ASP A 570 2.92 18.84 19.03
CA ASP A 570 3.43 19.02 17.65
C ASP A 570 2.87 18.00 16.64
N TYR A 571 1.70 17.41 16.89
CA TYR A 571 1.09 16.48 15.93
C TYR A 571 0.74 17.21 14.63
N PRO A 572 1.23 16.76 13.46
CA PRO A 572 1.02 17.46 12.20
C PRO A 572 -0.47 17.55 11.85
N LYS A 573 -0.94 18.73 11.45
CA LYS A 573 -2.32 19.00 10.97
C LYS A 573 -2.68 18.29 9.65
N ASN A 574 -1.84 17.38 9.15
CA ASN A 574 -1.83 16.92 7.75
C ASN A 574 -2.06 15.40 7.65
N CYS A 575 -3.04 14.88 8.39
CA CYS A 575 -3.41 13.46 8.33
C CYS A 575 -4.18 13.08 7.05
N THR A 576 -4.72 14.08 6.36
CA THR A 576 -5.36 13.97 5.05
C THR A 576 -4.71 14.98 4.10
N SER A 577 -4.71 14.70 2.81
CA SER A 577 -4.25 15.62 1.77
C SER A 577 -4.90 15.26 0.44
N SER A 578 -5.14 16.25 -0.43
CA SER A 578 -5.60 15.96 -1.80
C SER A 578 -4.53 15.19 -2.59
N MET A 579 -4.94 14.45 -3.61
CA MET A 579 -4.02 13.70 -4.48
C MET A 579 -2.97 14.60 -5.15
N GLU A 580 -3.32 15.83 -5.50
CA GLU A 580 -2.40 16.82 -6.11
C GLU A 580 -1.34 17.30 -5.11
N ALA A 581 -1.75 17.49 -3.85
CA ALA A 581 -0.81 17.81 -2.78
C ALA A 581 0.15 16.63 -2.54
N VAL A 582 -0.34 15.39 -2.56
CA VAL A 582 0.51 14.19 -2.43
C VAL A 582 1.49 14.06 -3.59
N TRP A 583 1.03 14.30 -4.81
CA TRP A 583 1.88 14.31 -6.00
C TRP A 583 3.03 15.33 -5.90
N SER A 584 2.72 16.56 -5.48
CA SER A 584 3.73 17.62 -5.30
C SER A 584 4.78 17.23 -4.24
N MET A 585 4.37 16.50 -3.21
CA MET A 585 5.28 16.04 -2.15
C MET A 585 6.22 14.93 -2.60
N VAL A 586 5.72 13.92 -3.31
CA VAL A 586 6.57 12.82 -3.78
C VAL A 586 7.61 13.29 -4.80
N GLN A 587 7.29 14.32 -5.58
CA GLN A 587 8.24 15.00 -6.47
C GLN A 587 9.32 15.74 -5.69
N LYS A 588 8.94 16.48 -4.62
CA LYS A 588 9.90 17.21 -3.78
C LYS A 588 10.90 16.27 -3.08
N GLU A 589 10.46 15.08 -2.67
CA GLU A 589 11.31 14.04 -2.09
C GLU A 589 12.11 13.24 -3.13
N GLY A 590 11.94 13.54 -4.43
CA GLY A 590 12.61 12.85 -5.53
C GLY A 590 12.27 11.37 -5.65
N ILE A 591 11.03 10.99 -5.29
CA ILE A 591 10.51 9.63 -5.43
C ILE A 591 10.15 9.37 -6.90
N PHE A 592 9.43 10.31 -7.50
CA PHE A 592 9.00 10.28 -8.90
C PHE A 592 9.43 11.53 -9.66
N LYS A 593 9.66 11.36 -10.96
CA LYS A 593 9.80 12.47 -11.92
C LYS A 593 8.43 12.92 -12.44
N PRO A 594 8.31 14.13 -13.02
CA PRO A 594 7.04 14.66 -13.54
C PRO A 594 6.32 13.75 -14.55
N GLU A 595 7.08 13.01 -15.36
CA GLU A 595 6.56 12.10 -16.38
C GLU A 595 6.03 10.75 -15.83
N GLU A 596 6.23 10.42 -14.55
CA GLU A 596 5.94 9.10 -13.97
C GLU A 596 4.60 9.04 -13.22
N ARG A 597 3.54 9.68 -13.75
CA ARG A 597 2.26 9.78 -13.03
C ARG A 597 1.58 8.42 -12.80
N ASP A 598 1.61 7.54 -13.79
CA ASP A 598 0.97 6.21 -13.69
C ASP A 598 1.61 5.37 -12.56
N ASN A 599 2.93 5.47 -12.39
CA ASN A 599 3.65 4.77 -11.32
C ASN A 599 3.28 5.29 -9.92
N PHE A 600 2.84 6.54 -9.81
CA PHE A 600 2.35 7.10 -8.55
C PHE A 600 0.98 6.56 -8.17
N ASP A 601 0.08 6.43 -9.13
CA ASP A 601 -1.25 5.83 -8.88
C ASP A 601 -1.10 4.35 -8.49
N LEU A 602 -0.20 3.61 -9.13
CA LEU A 602 0.16 2.24 -8.75
C LEU A 602 0.74 2.15 -7.32
N MET A 603 1.61 3.09 -6.94
CA MET A 603 2.16 3.15 -5.58
C MET A 603 1.07 3.43 -4.54
N LEU A 604 0.18 4.39 -4.82
CA LEU A 604 -0.93 4.71 -3.92
C LEU A 604 -1.90 3.53 -3.78
N ASP A 605 -2.25 2.87 -4.88
CA ASP A 605 -3.08 1.67 -4.85
C ASP A 605 -2.41 0.55 -4.03
N PHE A 606 -1.10 0.33 -4.19
CA PHE A 606 -0.36 -0.61 -3.36
C PHE A 606 -0.50 -0.30 -1.85
N TYR A 607 -0.22 0.93 -1.43
CA TYR A 607 -0.32 1.28 0.01
C TYR A 607 -1.76 1.28 0.54
N ASN A 608 -2.74 1.56 -0.32
CA ASN A 608 -4.16 1.43 0.00
C ASN A 608 -4.55 -0.04 0.22
N ARG A 609 -4.10 -0.95 -0.66
CA ARG A 609 -4.34 -2.40 -0.55
C ARG A 609 -3.69 -3.00 0.69
N VAL A 610 -2.45 -2.61 1.00
CA VAL A 610 -1.76 -3.04 2.24
C VAL A 610 -2.35 -2.39 3.51
N GLY A 611 -3.23 -1.39 3.36
CA GLY A 611 -3.89 -0.72 4.48
C GLY A 611 -3.01 0.29 5.22
N GLU A 612 -1.88 0.70 4.66
CA GLU A 612 -1.01 1.70 5.27
C GLU A 612 -1.56 3.12 5.14
N ILE A 613 -2.25 3.39 4.05
CA ILE A 613 -3.03 4.59 3.79
C ILE A 613 -4.46 4.19 3.41
N LYS A 614 -5.37 5.15 3.36
CA LYS A 614 -6.70 4.95 2.77
C LYS A 614 -6.95 5.99 1.69
N LEU A 615 -7.28 5.54 0.49
CA LEU A 615 -7.73 6.40 -0.60
C LEU A 615 -9.23 6.65 -0.47
N MET A 616 -9.61 7.93 -0.49
CA MET A 616 -11.00 8.37 -0.42
C MET A 616 -11.24 9.45 -1.46
N GLN A 617 -11.87 9.09 -2.60
CA GLN A 617 -12.22 9.97 -3.75
C GLN A 617 -11.51 11.35 -3.78
N GLY A 618 -10.30 11.40 -4.35
CA GLY A 618 -9.51 12.63 -4.48
C GLY A 618 -8.63 12.97 -3.27
N PHE A 619 -8.76 12.24 -2.17
CA PHE A 619 -7.98 12.42 -0.94
C PHE A 619 -7.20 11.16 -0.55
N VAL A 620 -6.04 11.39 0.06
CA VAL A 620 -5.21 10.38 0.70
C VAL A 620 -5.26 10.59 2.21
N VAL A 621 -5.77 9.60 2.93
CA VAL A 621 -5.71 9.54 4.39
C VAL A 621 -4.46 8.77 4.80
N PHE A 622 -3.51 9.46 5.43
CA PHE A 622 -2.24 8.86 5.84
C PHE A 622 -2.38 7.95 7.06
N ASP A 623 -3.33 8.21 7.95
CA ASP A 623 -3.66 7.33 9.07
C ASP A 623 -5.10 6.82 8.96
N PRO A 624 -5.34 5.60 8.48
CA PRO A 624 -6.70 5.05 8.42
C PRO A 624 -7.40 4.93 9.79
N GLN A 625 -6.66 4.93 10.91
CA GLN A 625 -7.26 4.96 12.25
C GLN A 625 -7.99 6.28 12.52
N LEU A 626 -7.62 7.37 11.84
CA LEU A 626 -8.37 8.63 11.90
C LEU A 626 -9.81 8.45 11.40
N VAL A 627 -10.01 7.71 10.31
CA VAL A 627 -11.35 7.45 9.76
C VAL A 627 -12.16 6.59 10.72
N VAL A 628 -11.53 5.56 11.31
CA VAL A 628 -12.18 4.71 12.31
C VAL A 628 -12.66 5.52 13.51
N ASP A 629 -11.78 6.37 14.04
CA ASP A 629 -12.09 7.19 15.20
C ASP A 629 -13.14 8.25 14.89
N LEU A 630 -13.05 8.87 13.72
CA LEU A 630 -14.03 9.83 13.23
C LEU A 630 -15.41 9.19 13.17
N LEU A 631 -15.55 8.05 12.49
CA LEU A 631 -16.82 7.35 12.36
C LEU A 631 -17.34 6.84 13.71
N THR A 632 -16.44 6.33 14.56
CA THR A 632 -16.78 5.86 15.90
C THR A 632 -17.32 6.98 16.77
N ASN A 633 -16.64 8.14 16.79
CA ASN A 633 -17.09 9.29 17.54
C ASN A 633 -18.38 9.86 16.94
N LEU A 634 -18.47 9.97 15.62
CA LEU A 634 -19.68 10.41 14.91
C LEU A 634 -20.89 9.56 15.32
N LEU A 635 -20.74 8.23 15.35
CA LEU A 635 -21.76 7.28 15.79
C LEU A 635 -22.08 7.35 17.29
N ARG A 636 -21.20 7.91 18.12
CA ARG A 636 -21.39 8.06 19.57
C ARG A 636 -21.86 9.43 20.01
N MET A 637 -21.73 10.43 19.16
CA MET A 637 -22.10 11.80 19.50
C MET A 637 -23.57 11.88 19.99
N PRO A 638 -23.84 12.65 21.05
CA PRO A 638 -25.21 12.98 21.42
C PRO A 638 -25.82 13.82 20.30
N VAL A 639 -27.04 13.47 19.91
CA VAL A 639 -27.68 14.03 18.72
C VAL A 639 -29.02 14.64 19.10
N GLN A 640 -29.31 15.84 18.60
CA GLN A 640 -30.65 16.43 18.74
C GLN A 640 -31.62 15.69 17.83
N ASP A 641 -32.82 15.38 18.34
CA ASP A 641 -33.87 14.62 17.63
C ASP A 641 -33.37 13.33 16.95
N GLY A 642 -32.37 12.68 17.53
CA GLY A 642 -31.88 11.36 17.12
C GLY A 642 -30.87 11.34 15.97
N ALA A 643 -30.77 12.36 15.10
CA ALA A 643 -29.85 12.31 13.94
C ALA A 643 -29.20 13.64 13.51
N LEU A 644 -29.60 14.79 14.08
CA LEU A 644 -29.06 16.12 13.77
C LEU A 644 -27.79 16.52 14.55
N VAL A 645 -26.74 16.90 13.84
CA VAL A 645 -25.46 17.40 14.38
C VAL A 645 -25.17 18.83 13.93
N PRO A 646 -25.00 19.80 14.85
CA PRO A 646 -24.57 21.16 14.51
C PRO A 646 -23.13 21.20 13.99
N LEU A 647 -22.84 22.11 13.05
CA LEU A 647 -21.49 22.32 12.50
C LEU A 647 -20.44 22.56 13.60
N LYS A 648 -20.77 23.37 14.62
CA LYS A 648 -19.89 23.65 15.77
C LYS A 648 -19.44 22.38 16.51
N LEU A 649 -20.32 21.37 16.58
CA LEU A 649 -20.01 20.11 17.24
C LEU A 649 -19.10 19.23 16.35
N MET A 650 -19.29 19.30 15.02
CA MET A 650 -18.39 18.67 14.05
C MET A 650 -16.99 19.30 14.09
N GLU A 651 -16.90 20.62 14.13
CA GLU A 651 -15.63 21.35 14.27
C GLU A 651 -14.92 21.02 15.59
N LYS A 652 -15.68 20.83 16.68
CA LYS A 652 -15.13 20.38 17.96
C LYS A 652 -14.57 18.96 17.84
N LEU A 653 -15.27 18.06 17.16
CA LEU A 653 -14.80 16.71 16.91
C LEU A 653 -13.50 16.72 16.09
N CYS A 654 -13.47 17.45 14.97
CA CYS A 654 -12.28 17.55 14.11
C CYS A 654 -11.08 18.14 14.87
N ARG A 655 -11.30 19.17 15.71
CA ARG A 655 -10.24 19.71 16.58
C ARG A 655 -9.72 18.71 17.60
N ASN A 656 -10.60 17.94 18.22
CA ASN A 656 -10.21 16.91 19.20
C ASN A 656 -9.39 15.78 18.55
N LEU A 657 -9.71 15.42 17.30
CA LEU A 657 -8.98 14.42 16.53
C LEU A 657 -7.79 14.99 15.75
N ASN A 658 -7.53 16.31 15.88
CA ASN A 658 -6.52 17.06 15.13
C ASN A 658 -6.57 16.83 13.61
N ALA A 659 -7.78 16.83 13.05
CA ALA A 659 -8.04 16.64 11.63
C ALA A 659 -8.56 17.93 10.96
N PRO A 660 -8.22 18.18 9.68
CA PRO A 660 -8.74 19.32 8.93
C PRO A 660 -10.25 19.16 8.70
N CYS A 661 -11.04 20.05 9.33
CA CYS A 661 -12.50 19.93 9.37
C CYS A 661 -13.14 19.96 7.96
N GLU A 662 -12.66 20.85 7.09
CA GLU A 662 -13.19 21.01 5.73
C GLU A 662 -13.01 19.74 4.90
N GLU A 663 -11.78 19.20 4.83
CA GLU A 663 -11.48 17.96 4.10
C GLU A 663 -12.29 16.78 4.65
N VAL A 664 -12.38 16.65 5.97
CA VAL A 664 -13.15 15.59 6.63
C VAL A 664 -14.64 15.67 6.26
N ILE A 665 -15.24 16.87 6.30
CA ILE A 665 -16.65 17.05 5.93
C ILE A 665 -16.86 16.71 4.45
N ILE A 666 -15.94 17.11 3.55
CA ILE A 666 -16.00 16.75 2.13
C ILE A 666 -15.99 15.24 1.97
N ILE A 667 -15.06 14.53 2.61
CA ILE A 667 -14.95 13.07 2.56
C ILE A 667 -16.23 12.40 3.08
N LEU A 668 -16.75 12.81 4.25
CA LEU A 668 -17.96 12.21 4.82
C LEU A 668 -19.20 12.43 3.94
N ARG A 669 -19.29 13.58 3.25
CA ARG A 669 -20.36 13.88 2.29
C ARG A 669 -20.22 13.05 1.03
N GLN A 670 -19.01 12.93 0.48
CA GLN A 670 -18.75 12.12 -0.71
C GLN A 670 -19.11 10.65 -0.51
N TYR A 671 -18.99 10.13 0.71
CA TYR A 671 -19.36 8.75 1.06
C TYR A 671 -20.82 8.59 1.56
N ASP A 672 -21.64 9.64 1.46
CA ASP A 672 -23.05 9.64 1.86
C ASP A 672 -23.27 9.31 3.36
N ILE A 673 -22.26 9.56 4.21
CA ILE A 673 -22.29 9.28 5.66
C ILE A 673 -23.00 10.40 6.41
N ILE A 674 -22.85 11.63 5.93
CA ILE A 674 -23.54 12.82 6.45
C ILE A 674 -24.26 13.54 5.30
N CYS A 675 -25.43 14.08 5.60
CA CYS A 675 -26.21 14.91 4.68
C CYS A 675 -26.32 16.34 5.27
N PRO A 676 -25.84 17.39 4.58
CA PRO A 676 -26.02 18.76 5.05
C PRO A 676 -27.49 19.16 4.99
N ILE A 677 -27.94 19.92 5.99
CA ILE A 677 -29.21 20.63 5.93
C ILE A 677 -29.00 22.00 5.32
N LEU A 678 -29.67 22.26 4.20
CA LEU A 678 -29.63 23.54 3.52
C LEU A 678 -30.58 24.50 4.23
N CYS A 679 -30.04 25.54 4.86
CA CYS A 679 -30.83 26.67 5.34
C CYS A 679 -30.77 27.78 4.28
N LEU A 680 -31.91 28.36 3.91
CA LEU A 680 -31.94 29.60 3.14
C LEU A 680 -31.42 30.74 4.05
N PRO A 681 -30.39 31.49 3.62
CA PRO A 681 -30.01 32.70 4.34
C PRO A 681 -31.17 33.70 4.26
N LYS A 682 -31.45 34.37 5.39
CA LYS A 682 -32.14 35.65 5.34
C LYS A 682 -31.08 36.67 4.88
N GLU A 683 -31.20 37.12 3.64
CA GLU A 683 -30.40 38.16 2.96
C GLU A 683 -28.98 37.75 2.49
N GLU A 684 -28.82 37.80 1.16
CA GLU A 684 -27.67 37.99 0.26
C GLU A 684 -26.27 37.38 0.48
N ASP A 685 -26.00 36.52 1.47
CA ASP A 685 -24.72 35.79 1.52
C ASP A 685 -24.88 34.26 1.53
N ILE A 686 -24.20 33.62 0.58
CA ILE A 686 -23.82 32.20 0.41
C ILE A 686 -24.56 31.19 1.33
N THR A 687 -25.27 30.21 0.76
CA THR A 687 -25.86 29.08 1.51
C THR A 687 -24.81 28.32 2.34
N TYR A 688 -24.83 28.49 3.67
CA TYR A 688 -24.04 27.69 4.62
C TYR A 688 -24.92 26.65 5.31
N ALA A 689 -24.47 25.39 5.33
CA ALA A 689 -25.12 24.34 6.10
C ALA A 689 -24.80 24.51 7.60
N VAL A 690 -25.81 24.78 8.43
CA VAL A 690 -25.65 24.95 9.88
C VAL A 690 -25.69 23.62 10.63
N HIS A 691 -26.37 22.63 10.05
CA HIS A 691 -26.58 21.30 10.63
C HIS A 691 -26.34 20.19 9.59
N TYR A 692 -25.98 19.01 10.08
CA TYR A 692 -25.85 17.78 9.31
C TYR A 692 -26.76 16.70 9.89
N ILE A 693 -27.37 15.90 9.03
CA ILE A 693 -28.05 14.66 9.42
C ILE A 693 -27.07 13.51 9.25
N ILE A 694 -27.03 12.61 10.24
CA ILE A 694 -26.36 11.31 10.15
C ILE A 694 -27.44 10.25 9.88
N PRO A 695 -27.61 9.79 8.63
CA PRO A 695 -28.66 8.83 8.28
C PRO A 695 -28.62 7.54 9.11
N LEU A 696 -27.41 7.08 9.47
CA LEU A 696 -27.19 5.89 10.30
C LEU A 696 -27.81 5.98 11.70
N LYS A 697 -28.10 7.19 12.20
CA LYS A 697 -28.70 7.41 13.53
C LYS A 697 -30.20 7.64 13.51
N LEU A 698 -30.81 7.66 12.33
CA LEU A 698 -32.25 7.79 12.21
C LEU A 698 -32.94 6.64 12.94
N ARG A 699 -34.09 6.94 13.54
CA ARG A 699 -34.92 5.93 14.18
C ARG A 699 -35.59 5.07 13.10
N ARG A 700 -35.90 3.82 13.43
CA ARG A 700 -36.78 2.98 12.61
C ARG A 700 -38.21 3.50 12.65
N LEU A 701 -38.92 3.31 11.55
CA LEU A 701 -40.34 3.63 11.48
C LEU A 701 -41.15 2.68 12.36
N ASP A 702 -41.87 3.22 13.35
CA ASP A 702 -42.76 2.42 14.20
C ASP A 702 -44.07 2.11 13.46
N ARG A 703 -44.14 0.92 12.88
CA ARG A 703 -45.33 0.43 12.15
C ARG A 703 -46.45 -0.07 13.09
N LYS A 704 -46.20 -0.25 14.39
CA LYS A 704 -47.17 -0.80 15.36
C LYS A 704 -48.15 0.23 15.93
N ARG A 705 -47.87 1.52 15.79
CA ARG A 705 -48.78 2.62 16.21
C ARG A 705 -50.06 2.76 15.36
N LYS A 706 -50.27 1.92 14.35
CA LYS A 706 -51.43 1.99 13.44
C LYS A 706 -52.75 1.40 14.00
N VAL A 707 -52.79 0.87 15.23
CA VAL A 707 -53.95 0.04 15.68
C VAL A 707 -54.65 0.53 16.96
N VAL A 708 -54.20 1.60 17.61
CA VAL A 708 -54.94 2.12 18.78
C VAL A 708 -55.85 3.25 18.34
N GLU A 709 -57.13 2.89 18.21
CA GLU A 709 -58.33 3.72 18.34
C GLU A 709 -58.57 4.77 17.24
N ALA A 710 -59.23 4.30 16.19
CA ALA A 710 -60.17 5.11 15.41
C ALA A 710 -61.57 4.92 16.01
N GLU A 711 -61.82 5.45 17.21
CA GLU A 711 -63.17 5.69 17.73
C GLU A 711 -63.08 6.57 19.01
N GLU A 712 -63.90 7.63 19.02
CA GLU A 712 -64.29 8.52 20.13
C GLU A 712 -63.40 9.72 20.56
N ASP A 713 -64.03 10.91 20.40
CA ASP A 713 -63.94 12.17 21.16
C ASP A 713 -62.59 12.82 21.51
N ILE A 714 -62.41 14.07 21.08
CA ILE A 714 -62.49 15.29 21.92
C ILE A 714 -62.26 16.54 21.05
N LEU A 715 -63.24 17.45 21.07
CA LEU A 715 -63.01 18.86 20.76
C LEU A 715 -62.06 19.44 21.84
N SER A 716 -60.84 19.82 21.47
CA SER A 716 -60.06 20.80 22.21
C SER A 716 -59.48 21.85 21.26
N SER A 717 -59.94 23.07 21.45
CA SER A 717 -59.55 24.28 20.74
C SER A 717 -58.23 24.83 21.29
N ASP A 718 -57.09 24.31 20.84
CA ASP A 718 -55.80 24.95 21.07
C ASP A 718 -54.83 24.69 19.88
N PRO A 719 -54.53 25.67 19.00
CA PRO A 719 -53.79 25.42 17.76
C PRO A 719 -52.27 25.20 17.90
N GLU A 720 -51.73 25.22 19.12
CA GLU A 720 -50.29 25.11 19.39
C GLU A 720 -49.84 23.81 20.08
N SER A 721 -50.76 22.88 20.36
CA SER A 721 -50.41 21.48 20.64
C SER A 721 -50.51 20.62 19.38
N ASP A 722 -49.62 19.64 19.27
CA ASP A 722 -49.25 18.89 18.05
C ASP A 722 -50.36 17.96 17.51
N ASP A 723 -51.47 18.52 17.02
CA ASP A 723 -52.64 17.79 16.48
C ASP A 723 -52.37 17.02 15.17
N ARG A 724 -51.13 17.02 14.66
CA ARG A 724 -50.72 16.28 13.44
C ARG A 724 -49.95 14.99 13.72
N ALA A 725 -49.90 14.52 14.97
CA ALA A 725 -49.27 13.25 15.35
C ALA A 725 -50.05 12.00 14.86
N TRP A 726 -51.28 12.17 14.37
CA TRP A 726 -52.20 11.09 13.98
C TRP A 726 -52.16 10.69 12.50
N LEU A 727 -51.45 11.43 11.64
CA LEU A 727 -51.45 11.14 10.19
C LEU A 727 -50.53 9.95 9.84
N PRO A 728 -50.97 9.01 8.98
CA PRO A 728 -50.18 7.84 8.60
C PRO A 728 -48.82 8.20 7.97
N PHE A 729 -47.82 7.32 8.13
CA PHE A 729 -46.54 7.46 7.43
C PHE A 729 -46.67 7.48 5.89
N TRP A 730 -47.70 6.86 5.34
CA TRP A 730 -48.03 6.97 3.94
C TRP A 730 -49.50 6.65 3.81
N GLN A 731 -50.25 7.55 3.18
CA GLN A 731 -51.63 7.30 2.81
C GLN A 731 -51.61 6.77 1.38
N SER A 732 -51.77 5.45 1.24
CA SER A 732 -51.79 4.80 -0.07
C SER A 732 -52.97 5.31 -0.90
N ARG A 733 -52.69 5.77 -2.12
CA ARG A 733 -53.70 6.14 -3.11
C ARG A 733 -53.80 5.07 -4.18
N GLU A 734 -54.93 4.98 -4.86
CA GLU A 734 -55.11 4.06 -6.00
C GLU A 734 -54.13 4.36 -7.14
N THR A 735 -53.68 5.60 -7.27
CA THR A 735 -52.70 6.03 -8.27
C THR A 735 -51.25 5.70 -7.89
N ASP A 736 -50.98 5.15 -6.70
CA ASP A 736 -49.60 4.90 -6.26
C ASP A 736 -49.00 3.70 -7.01
N VAL A 737 -47.81 3.88 -7.60
CA VAL A 737 -47.11 2.82 -8.34
C VAL A 737 -45.83 2.44 -7.60
N SER A 738 -45.58 1.14 -7.42
CA SER A 738 -44.42 0.63 -6.67
C SER A 738 -43.46 -0.17 -7.55
N PHE A 739 -42.18 0.18 -7.43
CA PHE A 739 -41.04 -0.46 -8.09
C PHE A 739 -40.09 -1.04 -7.06
N PHE A 740 -39.32 -2.06 -7.46
CA PHE A 740 -38.49 -2.84 -6.55
C PHE A 740 -37.09 -3.05 -7.11
N PHE A 741 -36.09 -2.76 -6.28
CA PHE A 741 -34.71 -3.20 -6.49
C PHE A 741 -34.46 -4.43 -5.62
N ASN A 742 -34.27 -5.58 -6.25
CA ASN A 742 -34.10 -6.87 -5.58
C ASN A 742 -32.61 -7.25 -5.48
N PHE A 743 -32.10 -7.25 -4.24
CA PHE A 743 -30.73 -7.62 -3.88
C PHE A 743 -30.59 -9.10 -3.48
N LYS A 744 -31.65 -9.90 -3.63
CA LYS A 744 -31.66 -11.34 -3.32
C LYS A 744 -31.21 -11.57 -1.87
N GLU A 745 -30.18 -12.40 -1.64
CA GLU A 745 -29.66 -12.73 -0.31
C GLU A 745 -28.76 -11.65 0.32
N PHE A 746 -28.33 -10.64 -0.45
CA PHE A 746 -27.55 -9.53 0.08
C PHE A 746 -28.45 -8.54 0.82
N ASN A 747 -28.07 -8.14 2.04
CA ASN A 747 -28.79 -7.14 2.82
C ASN A 747 -28.39 -5.70 2.40
N PRO A 748 -29.28 -4.92 1.77
CA PRO A 748 -28.95 -3.60 1.23
C PRO A 748 -29.12 -2.47 2.25
N GLU A 749 -29.20 -2.74 3.57
CA GLU A 749 -29.36 -1.70 4.61
C GLU A 749 -28.32 -0.56 4.47
N ALA A 750 -27.06 -0.89 4.21
CA ALA A 750 -26.02 0.11 3.98
C ALA A 750 -26.20 0.89 2.67
N VAL A 751 -26.64 0.23 1.59
CA VAL A 751 -26.98 0.88 0.31
C VAL A 751 -28.15 1.84 0.50
N PHE A 752 -29.19 1.39 1.20
CA PHE A 752 -30.38 2.15 1.51
C PHE A 752 -30.07 3.42 2.31
N ILE A 753 -29.25 3.32 3.35
CA ILE A 753 -28.85 4.47 4.18
C ILE A 753 -28.12 5.55 3.34
N ARG A 754 -27.27 5.15 2.39
CA ARG A 754 -26.59 6.08 1.49
C ARG A 754 -27.53 6.70 0.46
N LEU A 755 -28.43 5.89 -0.11
CA LEU A 755 -29.47 6.36 -1.02
C LEU A 755 -30.40 7.38 -0.33
N LEU A 756 -30.73 7.12 0.94
CA LEU A 756 -31.52 8.01 1.79
C LEU A 756 -30.88 9.39 1.92
N ALA A 757 -29.55 9.44 2.10
CA ALA A 757 -28.79 10.69 2.19
C ALA A 757 -28.90 11.53 0.90
N ARG A 758 -28.80 10.87 -0.26
CA ARG A 758 -28.92 11.53 -1.59
C ARG A 758 -30.32 12.03 -1.86
N CYS A 759 -31.34 11.19 -1.62
CA CYS A 759 -32.74 11.57 -1.79
C CYS A 759 -33.12 12.75 -0.88
N LEU A 760 -32.64 12.73 0.37
CA LEU A 760 -32.82 13.81 1.32
C LEU A 760 -32.13 15.11 0.87
N TYR A 761 -30.90 15.03 0.35
CA TYR A 761 -30.18 16.20 -0.15
C TYR A 761 -30.90 16.86 -1.33
N ILE A 762 -31.37 16.06 -2.29
CA ILE A 762 -32.12 16.54 -3.46
C ILE A 762 -33.45 17.17 -3.01
N SER A 763 -34.17 16.50 -2.13
CA SER A 763 -35.51 16.95 -1.73
C SER A 763 -35.51 18.32 -1.05
N GLN A 764 -34.48 18.60 -0.25
CA GLN A 764 -34.28 19.88 0.42
C GLN A 764 -34.02 21.07 -0.54
N ARG A 765 -33.58 20.82 -1.77
CA ARG A 765 -33.39 21.89 -2.77
C ARG A 765 -34.71 22.35 -3.38
N SER A 766 -35.69 21.45 -3.43
CA SER A 766 -36.98 21.73 -4.05
C SER A 766 -38.04 22.15 -3.03
N HIS A 767 -37.96 21.64 -1.80
CA HIS A 767 -38.98 21.85 -0.77
C HIS A 767 -38.32 22.12 0.59
N ASP A 768 -38.91 23.01 1.37
CA ASP A 768 -38.50 23.24 2.74
C ASP A 768 -38.88 22.04 3.62
N MET A 769 -37.88 21.24 3.96
CA MET A 769 -38.02 20.03 4.79
C MET A 769 -37.69 20.31 6.28
N LEU A 770 -37.79 21.57 6.74
CA LEU A 770 -37.62 21.93 8.17
C LEU A 770 -38.50 21.09 9.11
N ASN A 771 -39.60 20.49 8.62
CA ASN A 771 -40.43 19.57 9.40
C ASN A 771 -39.91 18.11 9.30
N ARG A 772 -39.20 17.66 10.34
CA ARG A 772 -38.39 16.43 10.46
C ARG A 772 -39.15 15.08 10.41
N ARG A 773 -40.43 15.04 9.98
CA ARG A 773 -41.34 13.89 10.18
C ARG A 773 -41.34 12.83 9.07
N ASN A 774 -40.43 12.92 8.12
CA ASN A 774 -40.53 12.20 6.85
C ASN A 774 -39.45 11.13 6.60
N VAL A 775 -38.41 11.02 7.43
CA VAL A 775 -37.23 10.17 7.14
C VAL A 775 -36.83 9.33 8.36
N TYR A 776 -36.65 8.04 8.13
CA TYR A 776 -36.36 6.97 9.08
C TYR A 776 -35.21 6.10 8.54
N SER A 777 -34.59 5.26 9.39
CA SER A 777 -33.47 4.40 8.95
C SER A 777 -33.86 3.33 7.92
N ASP A 778 -35.16 3.02 7.80
CA ASP A 778 -35.74 1.99 6.95
C ASP A 778 -36.84 2.50 6.01
N ALA A 779 -37.15 3.80 6.04
CA ALA A 779 -38.16 4.42 5.18
C ALA A 779 -37.94 5.94 5.05
N GLY A 780 -38.30 6.55 3.91
CA GLY A 780 -38.25 8.01 3.75
C GLY A 780 -39.22 8.52 2.69
N ARG A 781 -39.77 9.72 2.89
CA ARG A 781 -40.59 10.44 1.91
C ARG A 781 -39.84 11.63 1.36
N PHE A 782 -39.98 11.84 0.06
CA PHE A 782 -39.21 12.82 -0.68
C PHE A 782 -40.07 13.51 -1.73
N TYR A 783 -39.72 14.78 -1.95
CA TYR A 783 -40.20 15.61 -3.04
C TYR A 783 -39.02 15.89 -3.96
N GLN A 784 -39.19 15.76 -5.28
CA GLN A 784 -38.17 16.16 -6.24
C GLN A 784 -38.83 17.07 -7.27
N SER A 785 -38.37 18.32 -7.32
CA SER A 785 -39.09 19.39 -8.03
C SER A 785 -40.54 19.51 -7.52
N ASN A 786 -41.41 20.23 -8.22
CA ASN A 786 -42.84 20.28 -7.90
C ASN A 786 -43.63 19.10 -8.51
N ASP A 787 -42.93 18.19 -9.18
CA ASP A 787 -43.50 17.19 -10.07
C ASP A 787 -43.57 15.80 -9.41
N PHE A 788 -42.58 15.45 -8.58
CA PHE A 788 -42.49 14.12 -7.97
C PHE A 788 -42.74 14.14 -6.47
N TYR A 789 -43.63 13.25 -6.01
CA TYR A 789 -43.78 12.88 -4.61
C TYR A 789 -43.68 11.36 -4.48
N TYR A 790 -42.70 10.88 -3.73
CA TYR A 790 -42.41 9.46 -3.62
C TYR A 790 -41.89 9.08 -2.23
N LYS A 791 -41.95 7.79 -1.91
CA LYS A 791 -41.29 7.20 -0.76
C LYS A 791 -40.35 6.09 -1.19
N ILE A 792 -39.35 5.83 -0.36
CA ILE A 792 -38.51 4.64 -0.45
C ILE A 792 -38.59 3.87 0.87
N GLU A 793 -38.60 2.55 0.81
CA GLU A 793 -38.66 1.66 1.98
C GLU A 793 -37.73 0.46 1.81
N LEU A 794 -37.13 0.03 2.91
CA LEU A 794 -36.38 -1.22 2.99
C LEU A 794 -37.36 -2.35 3.34
N CYS A 795 -37.38 -3.43 2.55
CA CYS A 795 -38.28 -4.56 2.75
C CYS A 795 -37.51 -5.88 2.63
N SER A 796 -37.71 -6.80 3.59
CA SER A 796 -37.12 -8.15 3.56
C SER A 796 -38.24 -9.18 3.76
N PRO A 797 -39.07 -9.44 2.74
CA PRO A 797 -40.20 -10.38 2.85
C PRO A 797 -39.76 -11.80 3.20
N SER A 798 -38.57 -12.23 2.78
CA SER A 798 -38.02 -13.54 3.10
C SER A 798 -36.49 -13.51 3.29
N ASP A 799 -35.91 -14.59 3.82
CA ASP A 799 -34.46 -14.67 4.07
C ASP A 799 -33.62 -14.57 2.79
N ASP A 800 -34.21 -14.95 1.65
CA ASP A 800 -33.63 -14.99 0.31
C ASP A 800 -34.02 -13.78 -0.57
N GLN A 801 -34.85 -12.88 -0.05
CA GLN A 801 -35.32 -11.71 -0.80
C GLN A 801 -35.22 -10.44 0.03
N ASN A 802 -34.23 -9.61 -0.30
CA ASN A 802 -34.06 -8.27 0.25
C ASN A 802 -34.32 -7.22 -0.84
N LEU A 803 -35.21 -6.28 -0.56
CA LEU A 803 -35.76 -5.32 -1.52
C LEU A 803 -35.57 -3.87 -1.03
N VAL A 804 -35.29 -2.97 -1.97
CA VAL A 804 -35.55 -1.54 -1.80
C VAL A 804 -36.79 -1.20 -2.64
N GLN A 805 -37.87 -0.83 -1.98
CA GLN A 805 -39.13 -0.45 -2.61
C GLN A 805 -39.14 1.05 -2.85
N VAL A 806 -39.52 1.48 -4.05
CA VAL A 806 -39.78 2.87 -4.42
C VAL A 806 -41.24 3.00 -4.80
N THR A 807 -42.02 3.77 -4.03
CA THR A 807 -43.43 4.03 -4.34
C THR A 807 -43.59 5.49 -4.74
N VAL A 808 -44.07 5.72 -5.95
CA VAL A 808 -44.39 7.04 -6.47
C VAL A 808 -45.86 7.31 -6.20
N GLY A 809 -46.19 8.47 -5.61
CA GLY A 809 -47.57 8.91 -5.37
C GLY A 809 -47.98 10.16 -6.14
N ARG A 810 -47.02 10.84 -6.78
CA ARG A 810 -47.24 11.89 -7.78
C ARG A 810 -46.06 11.93 -8.74
N ALA A 811 -46.35 12.07 -10.03
CA ALA A 811 -45.38 12.28 -11.10
C ALA A 811 -45.98 13.26 -12.14
N PRO A 812 -45.16 13.90 -12.99
CA PRO A 812 -45.65 14.67 -14.12
C PRO A 812 -46.33 13.76 -15.17
N GLU A 813 -47.10 14.36 -16.09
CA GLU A 813 -47.72 13.61 -17.20
C GLU A 813 -46.68 12.92 -18.11
N SER A 814 -45.44 13.44 -18.13
CA SER A 814 -44.30 12.81 -18.81
C SER A 814 -43.82 11.51 -18.14
N GLY A 815 -44.42 11.10 -17.02
CA GLY A 815 -44.22 9.81 -16.38
C GLY A 815 -43.16 9.77 -15.28
N VAL A 816 -42.71 8.56 -14.96
CA VAL A 816 -41.82 8.24 -13.82
C VAL A 816 -40.37 7.93 -14.22
N HIS A 817 -40.08 7.87 -15.53
CA HIS A 817 -38.78 7.44 -16.05
C HIS A 817 -37.61 8.22 -15.43
N GLU A 818 -37.65 9.56 -15.47
CA GLU A 818 -36.57 10.42 -14.99
C GLU A 818 -36.22 10.16 -13.51
N LEU A 819 -37.25 9.99 -12.67
CA LEU A 819 -37.09 9.69 -11.25
C LEU A 819 -36.42 8.33 -11.03
N LEU A 820 -36.91 7.28 -11.72
CA LEU A 820 -36.42 5.91 -11.56
C LEU A 820 -35.03 5.72 -12.16
N TYR A 821 -34.76 6.36 -13.29
CA TYR A 821 -33.44 6.40 -13.91
C TYR A 821 -32.41 7.00 -12.95
N ARG A 822 -32.72 8.16 -12.36
CA ARG A 822 -31.85 8.82 -11.38
C ARG A 822 -31.61 7.94 -10.16
N ILE A 823 -32.66 7.33 -9.58
CA ILE A 823 -32.51 6.41 -8.43
C ILE A 823 -31.65 5.21 -8.81
N ASN A 824 -31.83 4.63 -10.00
CA ASN A 824 -30.99 3.53 -10.47
C ASN A 824 -29.52 3.96 -10.62
N CYS A 825 -29.24 5.15 -11.17
CA CYS A 825 -27.89 5.70 -11.22
C CYS A 825 -27.28 5.88 -9.81
N ASP A 826 -28.06 6.40 -8.85
CA ASP A 826 -27.63 6.54 -7.46
C ASP A 826 -27.25 5.18 -6.84
N ILE A 827 -28.10 4.16 -7.02
CA ILE A 827 -27.85 2.82 -6.51
C ILE A 827 -26.63 2.19 -7.18
N LYS A 828 -26.49 2.34 -8.51
CA LYS A 828 -25.36 1.82 -9.30
C LYS A 828 -24.03 2.44 -8.86
N ASP A 829 -24.01 3.75 -8.63
CA ASP A 829 -22.84 4.48 -8.13
C ASP A 829 -22.49 4.09 -6.68
N ILE A 830 -23.47 3.94 -5.80
CA ILE A 830 -23.25 3.46 -4.43
C ILE A 830 -22.69 2.02 -4.44
N CYS A 831 -23.25 1.14 -5.28
CA CYS A 831 -22.80 -0.24 -5.38
C CYS A 831 -21.40 -0.33 -5.99
N SER A 832 -21.10 0.38 -7.08
CA SER A 832 -19.77 0.33 -7.69
C SER A 832 -18.68 0.88 -6.76
N ARG A 833 -18.98 1.94 -6.00
CA ARG A 833 -18.03 2.53 -5.04
C ARG A 833 -17.78 1.63 -3.83
N ASP A 834 -18.84 1.09 -3.24
CA ASP A 834 -18.76 0.48 -1.90
C ASP A 834 -18.94 -1.05 -1.90
N PHE A 835 -19.64 -1.61 -2.90
CA PHE A 835 -20.03 -3.03 -3.00
C PHE A 835 -19.82 -3.57 -4.43
N PRO A 836 -18.58 -3.58 -4.95
CA PRO A 836 -18.30 -3.74 -6.38
C PRO A 836 -18.76 -5.07 -6.99
N TYR A 837 -19.05 -6.08 -6.17
CA TYR A 837 -19.48 -7.41 -6.62
C TYR A 837 -20.96 -7.71 -6.30
N VAL A 838 -21.72 -6.73 -5.81
CA VAL A 838 -23.17 -6.89 -5.60
C VAL A 838 -23.90 -6.76 -6.93
N SER A 839 -24.87 -7.64 -7.13
CA SER A 839 -25.81 -7.60 -8.25
C SER A 839 -27.22 -7.43 -7.74
N TYR A 840 -28.03 -6.62 -8.42
CA TYR A 840 -29.45 -6.47 -8.14
C TYR A 840 -30.26 -6.51 -9.45
N THR A 841 -31.56 -6.76 -9.34
CA THR A 841 -32.51 -6.61 -10.44
C THR A 841 -33.52 -5.50 -10.12
N PHE A 842 -33.96 -4.79 -11.14
CA PHE A 842 -35.01 -3.78 -11.05
C PHE A 842 -36.28 -4.31 -11.69
N GLY A 843 -37.43 -4.12 -11.04
CA GLY A 843 -38.68 -4.74 -11.49
C GLY A 843 -39.94 -4.21 -10.81
N ILE A 844 -41.07 -4.76 -11.21
CA ILE A 844 -42.40 -4.52 -10.63
C ILE A 844 -42.91 -5.77 -9.93
N GLN A 845 -43.83 -5.63 -8.98
CA GLN A 845 -44.48 -6.77 -8.36
C GLN A 845 -45.55 -7.34 -9.31
N CYS A 846 -45.60 -8.67 -9.45
CA CYS A 846 -46.60 -9.32 -10.30
C CYS A 846 -48.01 -9.22 -9.68
N GLU A 847 -48.98 -8.70 -10.43
CA GLU A 847 -50.37 -8.60 -9.97
C GLU A 847 -51.10 -9.95 -9.96
N ALA A 848 -50.78 -10.85 -10.90
CA ALA A 848 -51.36 -12.21 -10.93
C ALA A 848 -51.12 -12.95 -9.61
N CYS A 849 -49.85 -12.99 -9.17
CA CYS A 849 -49.44 -13.67 -7.94
C CYS A 849 -49.90 -12.94 -6.66
N ILE A 850 -50.33 -11.68 -6.75
CA ILE A 850 -51.01 -10.99 -5.64
C ILE A 850 -52.46 -11.50 -5.52
N ARG A 851 -53.20 -11.55 -6.64
CA ARG A 851 -54.61 -11.96 -6.67
C ARG A 851 -54.84 -13.39 -6.18
N VAL A 852 -53.92 -14.30 -6.49
CA VAL A 852 -53.98 -15.70 -6.03
C VAL A 852 -53.81 -15.81 -4.50
N LYS A 853 -53.04 -14.91 -3.86
CA LYS A 853 -52.86 -14.91 -2.39
C LYS A 853 -54.07 -14.39 -1.63
N THR A 854 -54.93 -13.59 -2.26
CA THR A 854 -56.15 -13.04 -1.63
C THR A 854 -57.34 -14.00 -1.65
N SER A 855 -57.28 -15.09 -2.42
CA SER A 855 -58.38 -16.06 -2.53
C SER A 855 -58.29 -17.27 -1.60
N ASP A 856 -57.12 -17.55 -0.99
CA ASP A 856 -56.95 -18.62 0.00
C ASP A 856 -56.94 -18.03 1.43
N ASP A 857 -58.09 -18.12 2.11
CA ASP A 857 -58.27 -17.77 3.52
C ASP A 857 -57.50 -18.75 4.44
N GLN A 858 -56.22 -18.50 4.71
CA GLN A 858 -55.57 -18.92 5.96
C GLN A 858 -54.62 -17.83 6.50
N PRO A 859 -54.89 -17.26 7.69
CA PRO A 859 -54.05 -16.23 8.29
C PRO A 859 -52.96 -16.88 9.14
N GLU A 860 -51.91 -17.41 8.51
CA GLU A 860 -50.66 -17.71 9.24
C GLU A 860 -49.49 -16.90 8.67
N GLN A 861 -48.93 -16.09 9.58
CA GLN A 861 -47.94 -15.04 9.38
C GLN A 861 -46.56 -15.58 8.92
N ARG A 862 -46.45 -15.97 7.65
CA ARG A 862 -45.15 -15.97 6.95
C ARG A 862 -45.31 -15.13 5.69
N GLU A 863 -44.65 -13.98 5.67
CA GLU A 863 -44.55 -13.15 4.46
C GLU A 863 -43.93 -14.02 3.35
N HIS A 864 -44.77 -14.53 2.45
CA HIS A 864 -44.29 -15.28 1.30
C HIS A 864 -43.50 -14.34 0.38
N PRO A 865 -42.41 -14.82 -0.27
CA PRO A 865 -41.63 -14.01 -1.20
C PRO A 865 -42.54 -13.36 -2.25
N ARG A 866 -42.22 -12.11 -2.60
CA ARG A 866 -42.93 -11.36 -3.62
C ARG A 866 -42.40 -11.79 -4.98
N HIS A 867 -43.28 -12.15 -5.90
CA HIS A 867 -42.87 -12.39 -7.28
C HIS A 867 -42.60 -11.04 -7.95
N ILE A 868 -41.33 -10.76 -8.25
CA ILE A 868 -40.88 -9.53 -8.90
C ILE A 868 -40.57 -9.84 -10.37
N LEU A 869 -41.27 -9.17 -11.29
CA LEU A 869 -41.03 -9.26 -12.73
C LEU A 869 -39.87 -8.32 -13.08
N ASN A 870 -38.78 -8.88 -13.58
CA ASN A 870 -37.56 -8.12 -13.87
C ASN A 870 -37.72 -7.28 -15.14
N LEU A 871 -37.45 -5.98 -15.03
CA LEU A 871 -37.40 -5.01 -16.12
C LEU A 871 -35.98 -4.80 -16.63
N SER A 872 -35.00 -4.78 -15.72
CA SER A 872 -33.58 -4.70 -16.04
C SER A 872 -32.72 -5.30 -14.92
N THR A 873 -31.47 -5.59 -15.25
CA THR A 873 -30.44 -5.95 -14.26
C THR A 873 -29.50 -4.78 -13.99
N HIS A 874 -28.64 -4.90 -12.97
CA HIS A 874 -27.60 -3.92 -12.67
C HIS A 874 -26.60 -3.71 -13.83
N GLU A 875 -26.33 -4.76 -14.62
CA GLU A 875 -25.38 -4.70 -15.73
C GLU A 875 -25.98 -4.00 -16.95
N ASP A 876 -27.28 -4.18 -17.18
CA ASP A 876 -27.99 -3.56 -18.30
C ASP A 876 -28.07 -2.03 -18.14
N ASP A 877 -28.19 -1.35 -19.28
CA ASP A 877 -28.68 0.01 -19.28
C ASP A 877 -30.11 0.03 -18.74
N PHE A 878 -30.44 1.10 -18.00
CA PHE A 878 -31.80 1.27 -17.51
C PHE A 878 -32.75 1.26 -18.71
N PRO A 879 -33.93 0.61 -18.60
CA PRO A 879 -34.82 0.42 -19.73
C PRO A 879 -35.00 1.74 -20.51
N PRO A 880 -34.76 1.74 -21.83
CA PRO A 880 -35.01 2.92 -22.64
C PRO A 880 -36.49 3.29 -22.54
N ASP A 881 -36.79 4.53 -22.91
CA ASP A 881 -38.05 5.26 -22.81
C ASP A 881 -39.35 4.59 -23.36
N ASP A 882 -39.30 3.31 -23.73
CA ASP A 882 -40.38 2.56 -24.37
C ASP A 882 -41.14 1.62 -23.41
N MET A 883 -42.36 1.27 -23.81
CA MET A 883 -43.24 0.34 -23.11
C MET A 883 -42.63 -1.07 -23.01
N ALA A 884 -42.59 -1.61 -21.79
CA ALA A 884 -42.12 -2.97 -21.52
C ALA A 884 -43.30 -3.91 -21.26
N ARG A 885 -43.30 -5.09 -21.88
CA ARG A 885 -44.33 -6.13 -21.67
C ARG A 885 -43.74 -7.30 -20.90
N LEU A 886 -44.32 -7.63 -19.75
CA LEU A 886 -43.89 -8.73 -18.89
C LEU A 886 -45.03 -9.74 -18.73
N LEU A 887 -44.75 -11.02 -18.94
CA LEU A 887 -45.76 -12.08 -18.87
C LEU A 887 -45.64 -12.87 -17.56
N CYS A 888 -46.76 -13.09 -16.88
CA CYS A 888 -46.84 -14.05 -15.78
C CYS A 888 -48.25 -14.67 -15.72
N GLU A 889 -48.34 -16.01 -15.64
CA GLU A 889 -49.60 -16.75 -15.45
C GLU A 889 -50.75 -16.33 -16.38
N ARG A 890 -50.44 -15.99 -17.65
CA ARG A 890 -51.37 -15.52 -18.70
C ARG A 890 -51.86 -14.07 -18.57
N LEU A 891 -51.30 -13.30 -17.64
CA LEU A 891 -51.46 -11.85 -17.59
C LEU A 891 -50.25 -11.17 -18.22
N VAL A 892 -50.51 -10.22 -19.13
CA VAL A 892 -49.50 -9.32 -19.68
C VAL A 892 -49.51 -8.05 -18.85
N HIS A 893 -48.36 -7.71 -18.26
CA HIS A 893 -48.13 -6.47 -17.54
C HIS A 893 -47.39 -5.52 -18.49
N GLU A 894 -48.09 -4.54 -19.02
CA GLU A 894 -47.51 -3.46 -19.81
C GLU A 894 -47.05 -2.34 -18.86
N VAL A 895 -45.77 -1.98 -18.92
CA VAL A 895 -45.16 -0.92 -18.11
C VAL A 895 -44.72 0.19 -19.04
N ASP A 896 -45.40 1.34 -18.97
CA ASP A 896 -45.08 2.54 -19.73
C ASP A 896 -44.57 3.63 -18.79
N PHE A 897 -43.25 3.82 -18.75
CA PHE A 897 -42.61 4.79 -17.86
C PHE A 897 -42.92 6.26 -18.20
N ARG A 898 -43.49 6.55 -19.38
CA ARG A 898 -43.84 7.90 -19.82
C ARG A 898 -45.29 8.27 -19.52
N ARG A 899 -46.03 7.38 -18.88
CA ARG A 899 -47.44 7.56 -18.55
C ARG A 899 -47.65 7.55 -17.04
N TRP A 900 -48.42 8.53 -16.56
CA TRP A 900 -48.87 8.60 -15.16
C TRP A 900 -50.34 9.06 -15.14
N PRO A 901 -51.21 8.49 -14.28
CA PRO A 901 -50.97 7.43 -13.28
C PRO A 901 -51.01 6.00 -13.84
N ASP A 902 -51.43 5.80 -15.09
CA ASP A 902 -51.55 4.46 -15.73
C ASP A 902 -50.19 3.86 -16.16
N THR A 903 -49.18 3.90 -15.29
CA THR A 903 -47.83 3.41 -15.60
C THR A 903 -47.79 1.89 -15.79
N ILE A 904 -48.64 1.14 -15.07
CA ILE A 904 -48.74 -0.31 -15.18
C ILE A 904 -50.15 -0.66 -15.63
N ARG A 905 -50.28 -1.46 -16.68
CA ARG A 905 -51.54 -1.99 -17.19
C ARG A 905 -51.47 -3.50 -17.23
N VAL A 906 -52.46 -4.15 -16.62
CA VAL A 906 -52.56 -5.62 -16.64
C VAL A 906 -53.69 -6.02 -17.57
N VAL A 907 -53.33 -6.75 -18.63
CA VAL A 907 -54.26 -7.23 -19.65
C VAL A 907 -54.46 -8.73 -19.46
N GLU A 908 -55.73 -9.13 -19.30
CA GLU A 908 -56.15 -10.52 -19.36
C GLU A 908 -56.16 -10.99 -20.81
N ASP A 909 -55.23 -11.88 -21.14
CA ASP A 909 -55.07 -12.33 -22.52
C ASP A 909 -56.04 -13.48 -22.82
N CYS A 910 -57.32 -13.15 -22.99
CA CYS A 910 -58.30 -14.04 -23.60
C CYS A 910 -58.29 -13.78 -25.11
N ILE A 911 -57.54 -14.61 -25.84
CA ILE A 911 -57.57 -14.80 -27.30
C ILE A 911 -56.54 -13.96 -28.09
N SER A 912 -55.65 -14.71 -28.76
CA SER A 912 -54.79 -14.32 -29.89
C SER A 912 -53.51 -13.52 -29.63
N VAL A 913 -52.56 -14.13 -28.91
CA VAL A 913 -51.14 -13.86 -29.19
C VAL A 913 -50.58 -15.02 -29.98
N SER A 914 -50.27 -14.75 -31.25
CA SER A 914 -49.58 -15.71 -32.11
C SER A 914 -48.19 -15.97 -31.53
N GLN A 915 -47.69 -17.20 -31.62
CA GLN A 915 -46.36 -17.59 -31.14
C GLN A 915 -45.24 -16.68 -31.70
N SER A 916 -45.48 -16.02 -32.82
CA SER A 916 -44.60 -15.03 -33.45
C SER A 916 -44.53 -13.66 -32.73
N ASP A 917 -45.54 -13.27 -31.97
CA ASP A 917 -45.55 -11.99 -31.24
C ASP A 917 -44.89 -12.11 -29.86
N ILE A 918 -44.86 -13.32 -29.28
CA ILE A 918 -44.07 -13.67 -28.08
C ILE A 918 -42.56 -13.60 -28.36
N GLU A 919 -42.16 -13.82 -29.62
CA GLU A 919 -40.74 -13.83 -30.02
C GLU A 919 -40.15 -12.43 -30.27
N ARG A 920 -40.99 -11.38 -30.36
CA ARG A 920 -40.54 -10.01 -30.65
C ARG A 920 -40.47 -9.09 -29.41
N GLY A 921 -40.87 -9.57 -28.24
CA GLY A 921 -40.72 -8.86 -26.96
C GLY A 921 -39.40 -9.25 -26.26
N ARG A 922 -38.27 -8.71 -26.75
CA ARG A 922 -36.89 -8.93 -26.28
C ARG A 922 -36.54 -10.41 -26.02
N SER A 923 -36.22 -11.09 -27.11
CA SER A 923 -35.42 -12.31 -27.10
C SER A 923 -34.04 -12.03 -26.47
N VAL A 924 -33.63 -12.83 -25.49
CA VAL A 924 -32.20 -13.15 -25.35
C VAL A 924 -31.95 -14.22 -26.39
N GLU A 925 -31.77 -13.79 -27.64
CA GLU A 925 -31.41 -14.69 -28.74
C GLU A 925 -30.03 -15.29 -28.49
N MET A 926 -29.86 -16.54 -28.94
CA MET A 926 -28.58 -17.24 -28.86
C MET A 926 -27.51 -16.44 -29.60
N THR A 927 -26.31 -16.33 -29.04
CA THR A 927 -25.22 -15.58 -29.66
C THR A 927 -24.85 -16.17 -31.02
N GLU A 928 -24.39 -15.30 -31.92
CA GLU A 928 -24.09 -15.66 -33.31
C GLU A 928 -23.12 -16.87 -33.48
N PRO A 929 -22.09 -17.08 -32.63
CA PRO A 929 -21.24 -18.26 -32.67
C PRO A 929 -22.00 -19.57 -32.40
N HIS A 930 -22.81 -19.63 -31.34
CA HIS A 930 -23.60 -20.82 -30.99
C HIS A 930 -24.71 -21.08 -32.00
N TYR A 931 -25.37 -20.02 -32.48
CA TYR A 931 -26.35 -20.10 -33.57
C TYR A 931 -25.73 -20.72 -34.83
N LYS A 932 -24.53 -20.27 -35.23
CA LYS A 932 -23.79 -20.82 -36.37
C LYS A 932 -23.42 -22.28 -36.15
N LEU A 933 -23.03 -22.70 -34.94
CA LEU A 933 -22.73 -24.10 -34.64
C LEU A 933 -23.95 -25.03 -34.78
N LEU A 934 -25.12 -24.61 -34.27
CA LEU A 934 -26.37 -25.36 -34.44
C LEU A 934 -26.78 -25.44 -35.91
N THR A 935 -26.67 -24.33 -36.64
CA THR A 935 -27.10 -24.26 -38.05
C THR A 935 -26.15 -25.02 -38.98
N LYS A 936 -24.83 -24.88 -38.78
CA LYS A 936 -23.78 -25.58 -39.56
C LYS A 936 -23.86 -27.08 -39.40
N ASN A 937 -24.14 -27.56 -38.19
CA ASN A 937 -24.19 -29.00 -37.89
C ASN A 937 -25.62 -29.58 -37.94
N ARG A 938 -26.63 -28.78 -38.32
CA ARG A 938 -28.06 -29.15 -38.28
C ARG A 938 -28.35 -30.51 -38.93
N LEU A 939 -27.78 -30.78 -40.10
CA LEU A 939 -27.99 -32.06 -40.80
C LEU A 939 -27.44 -33.27 -40.05
N GLN A 940 -26.33 -33.10 -39.33
CA GLN A 940 -25.74 -34.15 -38.51
C GLN A 940 -26.53 -34.33 -37.19
N LEU A 941 -26.98 -33.23 -36.59
CA LEU A 941 -27.83 -33.26 -35.40
C LEU A 941 -29.17 -33.95 -35.69
N LEU A 942 -29.84 -33.61 -36.80
CA LEU A 942 -31.09 -34.25 -37.23
C LEU A 942 -30.98 -35.77 -37.43
N ARG A 943 -29.78 -36.29 -37.72
CA ARG A 943 -29.56 -37.72 -37.99
C ARG A 943 -29.14 -38.50 -36.75
N ASN A 944 -28.42 -37.85 -35.83
CA ASN A 944 -27.68 -38.55 -34.78
C ASN A 944 -28.19 -38.24 -33.36
N VAL A 945 -29.10 -37.29 -33.18
CA VAL A 945 -29.70 -36.98 -31.87
C VAL A 945 -30.86 -37.94 -31.58
N ASP A 946 -30.79 -38.61 -30.44
CA ASP A 946 -31.91 -39.25 -29.77
C ASP A 946 -32.51 -38.29 -28.73
N LEU A 947 -33.82 -38.02 -28.82
CA LEU A 947 -34.47 -36.96 -28.05
C LEU A 947 -35.19 -37.43 -26.80
N ASP A 948 -35.48 -38.72 -26.66
CA ASP A 948 -36.45 -39.21 -25.67
C ASP A 948 -36.03 -38.85 -24.23
N ASP A 949 -34.73 -38.97 -23.92
CA ASP A 949 -34.17 -38.54 -22.63
C ASP A 949 -33.69 -37.08 -22.62
N VAL A 950 -33.32 -36.53 -23.78
CA VAL A 950 -32.82 -35.16 -23.90
C VAL A 950 -33.91 -34.13 -23.60
N ILE A 951 -35.15 -34.39 -24.03
CA ILE A 951 -36.31 -33.52 -23.77
C ILE A 951 -36.54 -33.38 -22.26
N ASN A 952 -36.44 -34.46 -21.49
CA ASN A 952 -36.61 -34.43 -20.04
C ASN A 952 -35.58 -33.52 -19.36
N TYR A 953 -34.33 -33.54 -19.83
CA TYR A 953 -33.29 -32.63 -19.34
C TYR A 953 -33.53 -31.17 -19.74
N LEU A 954 -34.05 -30.93 -20.94
CA LEU A 954 -34.38 -29.57 -21.39
C LEU A 954 -35.59 -28.98 -20.63
N VAL A 955 -36.55 -29.82 -20.24
CA VAL A 955 -37.64 -29.42 -19.34
C VAL A 955 -37.12 -29.17 -17.92
N GLN A 956 -36.27 -30.05 -17.41
CA GLN A 956 -35.67 -29.91 -16.08
C GLN A 956 -34.82 -28.64 -15.94
N ASP A 957 -34.08 -28.27 -17.00
CA ASP A 957 -33.26 -27.07 -17.06
C ASP A 957 -34.08 -25.80 -17.43
N ASP A 958 -35.41 -25.89 -17.46
CA ASP A 958 -36.36 -24.81 -17.81
C ASP A 958 -36.11 -24.18 -19.21
N VAL A 959 -35.51 -24.96 -20.11
CA VAL A 959 -35.28 -24.53 -21.50
C VAL A 959 -36.57 -24.63 -22.31
N MET A 960 -37.37 -25.67 -22.08
CA MET A 960 -38.67 -25.89 -22.73
C MET A 960 -39.75 -26.26 -21.72
N SER A 961 -40.99 -25.84 -21.96
CA SER A 961 -42.11 -26.16 -21.08
C SER A 961 -42.62 -27.59 -21.28
N ASP A 962 -43.24 -28.17 -20.24
CA ASP A 962 -43.91 -29.48 -20.32
C ASP A 962 -44.95 -29.55 -21.45
N ARG A 963 -45.59 -28.43 -21.77
CA ARG A 963 -46.54 -28.33 -22.87
C ARG A 963 -45.85 -28.48 -24.22
N TYR A 964 -44.75 -27.76 -24.45
CA TYR A 964 -44.00 -27.87 -25.70
C TYR A 964 -43.31 -29.23 -25.83
N ALA A 965 -42.81 -29.81 -24.74
CA ALA A 965 -42.28 -31.17 -24.72
C ALA A 965 -43.33 -32.22 -25.15
N LYS A 966 -44.60 -32.06 -24.75
CA LYS A 966 -45.71 -32.90 -25.22
C LYS A 966 -46.01 -32.69 -26.71
N GLU A 967 -45.92 -31.47 -27.22
CA GLU A 967 -46.07 -31.16 -28.65
C GLU A 967 -44.94 -31.78 -29.48
N VAL A 968 -43.69 -31.67 -29.02
CA VAL A 968 -42.53 -32.35 -29.65
C VAL A 968 -42.71 -33.86 -29.61
N SER A 969 -43.20 -34.42 -28.50
CA SER A 969 -43.48 -35.86 -28.37
C SER A 969 -44.63 -36.34 -29.28
N GLY A 970 -45.53 -35.44 -29.67
CA GLY A 970 -46.65 -35.72 -30.58
C GLY A 970 -46.25 -35.80 -32.06
N GLN A 971 -45.02 -35.39 -32.43
CA GLN A 971 -44.55 -35.47 -33.81
C GLN A 971 -44.03 -36.90 -34.13
N PRO A 972 -44.54 -37.57 -35.19
CA PRO A 972 -44.39 -39.03 -35.33
C PRO A 972 -43.01 -39.45 -35.86
N THR A 973 -42.19 -38.52 -36.36
CA THR A 973 -40.85 -38.83 -36.87
C THR A 973 -39.78 -38.30 -35.94
N THR A 974 -38.79 -39.12 -35.57
CA THR A 974 -37.65 -38.69 -34.74
C THR A 974 -36.94 -37.49 -35.36
N ARG A 975 -36.78 -37.44 -36.69
CA ARG A 975 -36.23 -36.27 -37.40
C ARG A 975 -37.09 -35.02 -37.25
N GLY A 976 -38.42 -35.15 -37.28
CA GLY A 976 -39.34 -34.05 -37.05
C GLY A 976 -39.25 -33.54 -35.60
N ARG A 977 -39.14 -34.44 -34.63
CA ARG A 977 -38.93 -34.10 -33.21
C ARG A 977 -37.63 -33.31 -33.02
N VAL A 978 -36.53 -33.81 -33.59
CA VAL A 978 -35.22 -33.13 -33.54
C VAL A 978 -35.27 -31.78 -34.25
N GLY A 979 -35.95 -31.71 -35.40
CA GLY A 979 -36.16 -30.45 -36.12
C GLY A 979 -36.87 -29.40 -35.28
N MET A 980 -37.98 -29.77 -34.61
CA MET A 980 -38.70 -28.86 -33.72
C MET A 980 -37.82 -28.31 -32.59
N VAL A 981 -37.02 -29.18 -31.95
CA VAL A 981 -36.09 -28.74 -30.90
C VAL A 981 -34.98 -27.83 -31.46
N LEU A 982 -34.41 -28.16 -32.63
CA LEU A 982 -33.38 -27.34 -33.25
C LEU A 982 -33.90 -26.00 -33.82
N ASP A 983 -35.20 -25.89 -34.09
CA ASP A 983 -35.86 -24.62 -34.45
C ASP A 983 -36.22 -23.80 -33.22
N TYR A 984 -36.43 -24.47 -32.08
CA TYR A 984 -36.78 -23.86 -30.81
C TYR A 984 -35.56 -23.28 -30.07
N LEU A 985 -34.43 -24.00 -30.04
CA LEU A 985 -33.23 -23.60 -29.30
C LEU A 985 -32.68 -22.21 -29.69
N PRO A 986 -32.56 -21.84 -30.98
CA PRO A 986 -32.06 -20.52 -31.39
C PRO A 986 -32.83 -19.32 -30.85
N ARG A 987 -34.12 -19.52 -30.53
CA ARG A 987 -35.02 -18.49 -30.00
C ARG A 987 -34.86 -18.31 -28.47
N LYS A 988 -33.89 -18.99 -27.87
CA LYS A 988 -33.54 -18.97 -26.45
C LYS A 988 -32.10 -18.50 -26.28
N SER A 989 -31.71 -18.19 -25.04
CA SER A 989 -30.37 -17.70 -24.72
C SER A 989 -29.31 -18.78 -24.86
N ASP A 990 -28.03 -18.39 -24.78
CA ASP A 990 -26.89 -19.33 -24.75
C ASP A 990 -27.01 -20.41 -23.66
N ALA A 991 -27.76 -20.15 -22.58
CA ALA A 991 -28.03 -21.16 -21.56
C ALA A 991 -28.74 -22.39 -22.15
N ALA A 992 -29.62 -22.20 -23.14
CA ALA A 992 -30.29 -23.29 -23.86
C ALA A 992 -29.30 -24.10 -24.72
N PHE A 993 -28.32 -23.44 -25.35
CA PHE A 993 -27.25 -24.12 -26.09
C PHE A 993 -26.44 -25.03 -25.17
N TYR A 994 -25.99 -24.50 -24.02
CA TYR A 994 -25.22 -25.27 -23.06
C TYR A 994 -26.03 -26.37 -22.37
N SER A 995 -27.31 -26.13 -22.09
CA SER A 995 -28.20 -27.16 -21.55
C SER A 995 -28.44 -28.27 -22.57
N PHE A 996 -28.68 -27.95 -23.85
CA PHE A 996 -28.80 -28.96 -24.91
C PHE A 996 -27.51 -29.79 -25.07
N LYS A 997 -26.35 -29.13 -25.12
CA LYS A 997 -25.04 -29.80 -25.17
C LYS A 997 -24.82 -30.71 -23.95
N ARG A 998 -25.17 -30.24 -22.75
CA ARG A 998 -25.05 -31.00 -21.51
C ARG A 998 -26.03 -32.18 -21.48
N ALA A 999 -27.24 -32.00 -21.99
CA ALA A 999 -28.24 -33.07 -22.11
C ALA A 999 -27.75 -34.18 -23.06
N LEU A 1000 -27.13 -33.82 -24.20
CA LEU A 1000 -26.46 -34.80 -25.07
C LEU A 1000 -25.33 -35.54 -24.36
N GLN A 1001 -24.54 -34.85 -23.53
CA GLN A 1001 -23.46 -35.49 -22.76
C GLN A 1001 -24.01 -36.44 -21.67
N LYS A 1002 -25.08 -36.05 -20.98
CA LYS A 1002 -25.73 -36.84 -19.91
C LYS A 1002 -26.47 -38.06 -20.44
N THR A 1003 -27.07 -37.96 -21.63
CA THR A 1003 -27.73 -39.07 -22.34
C THR A 1003 -26.76 -39.96 -23.12
N ASN A 1004 -25.46 -39.86 -22.83
CA ASN A 1004 -24.40 -40.67 -23.44
C ASN A 1004 -24.19 -40.43 -24.95
N GLN A 1005 -24.69 -39.33 -25.52
CA GLN A 1005 -24.54 -38.90 -26.91
C GLN A 1005 -23.33 -37.96 -27.10
N LYS A 1006 -22.19 -38.31 -26.49
CA LYS A 1006 -20.97 -37.47 -26.48
C LYS A 1006 -20.42 -37.20 -27.89
N HIS A 1007 -20.58 -38.16 -28.80
CA HIS A 1007 -20.15 -38.03 -30.20
C HIS A 1007 -20.92 -36.93 -30.95
N VAL A 1008 -22.18 -36.67 -30.56
CA VAL A 1008 -23.01 -35.59 -31.10
C VAL A 1008 -22.70 -34.26 -30.41
N ALA A 1009 -22.50 -34.27 -29.10
CA ALA A 1009 -22.13 -33.09 -28.33
C ALA A 1009 -20.80 -32.46 -28.80
N LYS A 1010 -19.88 -33.29 -29.33
CA LYS A 1010 -18.60 -32.84 -29.92
C LYS A 1010 -18.79 -31.98 -31.19
N LEU A 1011 -19.91 -32.13 -31.90
CA LEU A 1011 -20.25 -31.28 -33.04
C LEU A 1011 -20.61 -29.84 -32.61
N LEU A 1012 -20.84 -29.63 -31.31
CA LEU A 1012 -21.19 -28.35 -30.68
C LEU A 1012 -20.03 -27.78 -29.84
N GLU A 1013 -18.79 -28.20 -30.10
CA GLU A 1013 -17.56 -27.59 -29.60
C GLU A 1013 -17.04 -26.57 -30.63
N GLU A 1014 -16.52 -25.44 -30.15
CA GLU A 1014 -15.93 -24.38 -31.00
C GLU A 1014 -14.67 -24.84 -31.72
#